data_AF-A0AAC9PXD5-F1
#
_entry.id   AF-A0AAC9PXD5-F1
#
_cell.length_a   1.000
_cell.length_b   1.000
_cell.length_c   1.000
_cell.angle_alpha   90.00
_cell.angle_beta   90.00
_cell.angle_gamma   90.00
#
_symmetry.space_group_name_H-M   'P 1'
#
loop_
_entity.id
_entity.type
_entity.pdbx_description
1 polymer ?
#
loop_
_entity_poly.entity_id
_entity_poly.type
_entity_poly.pdbx_seq_one_letter_code
_entity_poly.pdbx_strand_id
1 'polypeptide(L)'
;MKKITSILCLLILLIACSKPTIDNQITVSNVEELNLALKEVKAGDNIVLTNGTYKDVEIILTGEGTKNQPITLKAETPGKVFIEGTSSLEISGNYIEVSGLFFRNGHSPKTNVIAFRTSEKEVANHSKVTNCVILDYNNLERDQDNLWVQLYGKHNEFSNSYLAGKTNGGPTLRVDLKGNQSIRNFHKIINNHFGPRPRKGGARGETIQLGSSFTSMSPSNTLIANNLFEECNGEVEIISSKTNFNIIKNNVFYKSEGSVVTRHGNYVTVDGNYFIGDGVNDQYGGIRIINTGHWVINNLFYKIKGKNFRSPIAIMNGIPKSPLNRYNQVTDVVVAYNTFVDSSSPWQFGVGTNIAQADVLPKSEIRSARPLRTEVVNNIIYNSEGDANPIIEHDKADGVTFASNVIDNNGVEVENDHGLITKDLTLTDIGSNLSVPTSGFDDVEVYKGYDFETIINDLLGNSREKSNTIGAIAKAGDINLDLLDKSKYGADWFSNEVEEKEATTHAVTNTSELVSKLKAAESGDILSLNDGVYNISESLIVNKTITIQSNGSAEIVYAGAANTPAIELHPYGKLTVKNIKLKGTGSQQAFASLKKNMSNHFGLEVLDSEISNFNYALKVYKQSFSEEIIFRNTSISDCENGLELSEETNDRGDYNTEYLTVDNCTFTNVKQNVIDYYRGGYDESTIGGNLLVTNSTFTNSGAKEKNGMLLNHRGIVNVNINNNTFKNNNVKFVSILWGAKNNVESNNALINSGQIKTEENLKQTLMY
;
A
#
# COMPACT_ATOMS: atom_id res chain seq x y z
N MET A 1 -61.28 16.55 43.12
CA MET A 1 -59.83 16.38 43.37
C MET A 1 -59.41 14.92 43.56
N LYS A 2 -60.06 14.11 44.41
CA LYS A 2 -59.65 12.69 44.64
C LYS A 2 -59.64 11.76 43.40
N LYS A 3 -60.51 11.97 42.40
CA LYS A 3 -60.50 11.15 41.15
C LYS A 3 -59.39 11.52 40.16
N ILE A 4 -58.92 12.77 40.17
CA ILE A 4 -57.86 13.25 39.26
C ILE A 4 -56.49 12.80 39.79
N THR A 5 -56.29 12.80 41.10
CA THR A 5 -55.08 12.24 41.73
C THR A 5 -54.94 10.72 41.52
N SER A 6 -56.04 9.96 41.52
CA SER A 6 -55.98 8.52 41.23
C SER A 6 -55.64 8.20 39.77
N ILE A 7 -56.09 9.01 38.80
CA ILE A 7 -55.75 8.83 37.37
C ILE A 7 -54.31 9.26 37.10
N LEU A 8 -53.82 10.31 37.76
CA LEU A 8 -52.44 10.77 37.64
C LEU A 8 -51.45 9.77 38.27
N CYS A 9 -51.79 9.15 39.40
CA CYS A 9 -50.99 8.06 39.97
C CYS A 9 -50.97 6.82 39.07
N LEU A 10 -52.08 6.49 38.38
CA LEU A 10 -52.12 5.36 37.44
C LEU A 10 -51.29 5.63 36.17
N LEU A 11 -51.24 6.87 35.70
CA LEU A 11 -50.39 7.30 34.57
C LEU A 11 -48.90 7.29 34.94
N ILE A 12 -48.55 7.72 36.16
CA ILE A 12 -47.18 7.69 36.67
C ILE A 12 -46.71 6.24 36.92
N LEU A 13 -47.59 5.33 37.35
CA LEU A 13 -47.29 3.89 37.45
C LEU A 13 -47.11 3.21 36.08
N LEU A 14 -47.77 3.70 35.02
CA LEU A 14 -47.56 3.21 33.65
C LEU A 14 -46.26 3.74 33.02
N ILE A 15 -45.78 4.92 33.44
CA ILE A 15 -44.49 5.49 32.99
C ILE A 15 -43.31 4.94 33.81
N ALA A 16 -43.52 4.53 35.06
CA ALA A 16 -42.51 3.91 35.93
C ALA A 16 -42.21 2.44 35.60
N CYS A 17 -42.89 1.86 34.60
CA CYS A 17 -42.68 0.49 34.11
C CYS A 17 -41.80 0.47 32.84
N SER A 18 -40.83 1.37 32.70
CA SER A 18 -39.64 1.06 31.91
C SER A 18 -38.82 0.06 32.71
N LYS A 19 -39.02 -1.24 32.45
CA LYS A 19 -38.12 -2.29 32.97
C LYS A 19 -36.68 -1.83 32.71
N PRO A 20 -35.76 -1.91 33.68
CA PRO A 20 -34.35 -1.75 33.37
C PRO A 20 -34.04 -2.72 32.23
N THR A 21 -33.38 -2.23 31.18
CA THR A 21 -32.74 -3.08 30.18
C THR A 21 -31.75 -3.96 30.95
N ILE A 22 -32.16 -5.18 31.28
CA ILE A 22 -31.27 -6.21 31.79
C ILE A 22 -30.46 -6.61 30.57
N ASP A 23 -29.29 -5.99 30.38
CA ASP A 23 -28.25 -6.53 29.51
C ASP A 23 -27.91 -7.90 30.06
N ASN A 24 -28.29 -8.94 29.32
CA ASN A 24 -27.98 -10.30 29.68
C ASN A 24 -26.51 -10.55 29.32
N GLN A 25 -25.62 -10.32 30.29
CA GLN A 25 -24.19 -10.54 30.09
C GLN A 25 -23.89 -12.04 30.08
N ILE A 26 -23.28 -12.51 28.98
CA ILE A 26 -22.85 -13.90 28.78
C ILE A 26 -21.33 -13.89 28.71
N THR A 27 -20.66 -14.21 29.82
CA THR A 27 -19.20 -14.33 29.85
C THR A 27 -18.78 -15.69 29.29
N VAL A 28 -17.82 -15.72 28.36
CA VAL A 28 -17.28 -16.93 27.73
C VAL A 28 -15.76 -16.98 27.85
N SER A 29 -15.22 -18.11 28.31
CA SER A 29 -13.80 -18.25 28.67
C SER A 29 -13.00 -19.16 27.75
N ASN A 30 -13.67 -19.82 26.81
CA ASN A 30 -13.08 -20.75 25.85
C ASN A 30 -13.95 -20.81 24.58
N VAL A 31 -13.46 -21.54 23.58
CA VAL A 31 -14.12 -21.67 22.27
C VAL A 31 -15.44 -22.43 22.38
N GLU A 32 -15.53 -23.42 23.27
CA GLU A 32 -16.75 -24.19 23.51
C GLU A 32 -17.88 -23.32 24.06
N GLU A 33 -17.60 -22.50 25.08
CA GLU A 33 -18.54 -21.54 25.67
C GLU A 33 -18.94 -20.46 24.67
N LEU A 34 -17.99 -19.94 23.89
CA LEU A 34 -18.28 -18.99 22.82
C LEU A 34 -19.25 -19.60 21.80
N ASN A 35 -18.98 -20.82 21.32
CA ASN A 35 -19.84 -21.50 20.37
C ASN A 35 -21.24 -21.80 20.90
N LEU A 36 -21.39 -22.01 22.21
CA LEU A 36 -22.71 -22.14 22.84
C LEU A 36 -23.43 -20.79 22.90
N ALA A 37 -22.76 -19.73 23.34
CA ALA A 37 -23.32 -18.39 23.43
C ALA A 37 -23.81 -17.88 22.06
N LEU A 38 -23.02 -18.09 20.99
CA LEU A 38 -23.37 -17.68 19.63
C LEU A 38 -24.64 -18.37 19.08
N LYS A 39 -24.98 -19.57 19.55
CA LYS A 39 -26.18 -20.32 19.11
C LYS A 39 -27.47 -19.85 19.78
N GLU A 40 -27.36 -19.30 20.99
CA GLU A 40 -28.52 -18.96 21.82
C GLU A 40 -28.79 -17.45 21.88
N VAL A 41 -27.98 -16.65 21.18
CA VAL A 41 -27.97 -15.19 21.24
C VAL A 41 -29.30 -14.56 20.80
N LYS A 42 -29.73 -13.54 21.54
CA LYS A 42 -30.97 -12.78 21.36
C LYS A 42 -30.69 -11.28 21.46
N ALA A 43 -31.63 -10.46 20.97
CA ALA A 43 -31.56 -9.01 21.10
C ALA A 43 -31.30 -8.56 22.55
N GLY A 44 -30.28 -7.73 22.76
CA GLY A 44 -29.85 -7.25 24.07
C GLY A 44 -28.88 -8.15 24.82
N ASP A 45 -28.51 -9.32 24.28
CA ASP A 45 -27.45 -10.14 24.87
C ASP A 45 -26.07 -9.50 24.64
N ASN A 46 -25.21 -9.58 25.66
CA ASN A 46 -23.86 -9.06 25.64
C ASN A 46 -22.85 -10.17 25.94
N ILE A 47 -22.26 -10.73 24.89
CA ILE A 47 -21.23 -11.77 24.96
C ILE A 47 -19.88 -11.13 25.26
N VAL A 48 -19.25 -11.52 26.36
CA VAL A 48 -17.96 -11.00 26.84
C VAL A 48 -16.91 -12.11 26.81
N LEU A 49 -15.91 -11.97 25.93
CA LEU A 49 -14.77 -12.88 25.87
C LEU A 49 -13.79 -12.52 27.00
N THR A 50 -13.55 -13.44 27.92
CA THR A 50 -12.52 -13.24 28.96
C THR A 50 -11.14 -13.13 28.34
N ASN A 51 -10.22 -12.47 29.03
CA ASN A 51 -8.83 -12.35 28.60
C ASN A 51 -8.19 -13.72 28.29
N GLY A 52 -7.53 -13.82 27.14
CA GLY A 52 -6.92 -15.06 26.68
C GLY A 52 -6.77 -15.15 25.17
N THR A 53 -6.28 -16.29 24.72
CA THR A 53 -6.13 -16.60 23.30
C THR A 53 -7.23 -17.56 22.86
N TYR A 54 -8.02 -17.14 21.87
CA TYR A 54 -8.99 -17.96 21.15
C TYR A 54 -8.37 -18.34 19.81
N LYS A 55 -7.88 -19.57 19.73
CA LYS A 55 -7.11 -20.07 18.59
C LYS A 55 -7.97 -20.98 17.72
N ASP A 56 -7.78 -20.89 16.41
CA ASP A 56 -8.42 -21.75 15.41
C ASP A 56 -9.97 -21.71 15.50
N VAL A 57 -10.53 -20.49 15.56
CA VAL A 57 -11.96 -20.23 15.79
C VAL A 57 -12.63 -19.47 14.64
N GLU A 58 -13.73 -20.01 14.13
CA GLU A 58 -14.62 -19.31 13.19
C GLU A 58 -15.81 -18.73 13.95
N ILE A 59 -15.76 -17.44 14.26
CA ILE A 59 -16.81 -16.74 15.02
C ILE A 59 -17.94 -16.37 14.07
N ILE A 60 -19.06 -17.07 14.13
CA ILE A 60 -20.27 -16.79 13.33
C ILE A 60 -21.35 -16.23 14.25
N LEU A 61 -21.59 -14.92 14.17
CA LEU A 61 -22.59 -14.23 14.99
C LEU A 61 -23.77 -13.79 14.12
N THR A 62 -24.90 -14.50 14.29
CA THR A 62 -26.15 -14.21 13.57
C THR A 62 -27.24 -13.83 14.54
N GLY A 63 -27.94 -12.73 14.28
CA GLY A 63 -29.05 -12.34 15.15
C GLY A 63 -29.75 -11.05 14.75
N GLU A 64 -30.94 -10.87 15.32
CA GLU A 64 -31.81 -9.73 15.07
C GLU A 64 -31.88 -8.86 16.32
N GLY A 65 -30.87 -8.00 16.50
CA GLY A 65 -30.89 -6.94 17.50
C GLY A 65 -31.83 -5.80 17.10
N THR A 66 -31.96 -4.81 17.99
CA THR A 66 -32.66 -3.56 17.69
C THR A 66 -31.79 -2.37 18.06
N LYS A 67 -32.12 -1.19 17.55
CA LYS A 67 -31.41 0.06 17.91
C LYS A 67 -31.24 0.27 19.42
N ASN A 68 -32.20 -0.16 20.23
CA ASN A 68 -32.17 0.02 21.68
C ASN A 68 -31.67 -1.23 22.44
N GLN A 69 -31.56 -2.37 21.76
CA GLN A 69 -31.13 -3.65 22.31
C GLN A 69 -30.27 -4.37 21.25
N PRO A 70 -29.07 -3.84 20.96
CA PRO A 70 -28.17 -4.49 20.02
C PRO A 70 -27.69 -5.84 20.59
N ILE A 71 -27.16 -6.68 19.73
CA ILE A 71 -26.43 -7.88 20.15
C ILE A 71 -24.96 -7.53 20.18
N THR A 72 -24.28 -7.70 21.32
CA THR A 72 -22.87 -7.29 21.44
C THR A 72 -21.93 -8.47 21.66
N LEU A 73 -20.77 -8.44 21.00
CA LEU A 73 -19.63 -9.33 21.22
C LEU A 73 -18.40 -8.48 21.52
N LYS A 74 -17.84 -8.60 22.72
CA LYS A 74 -16.71 -7.75 23.12
C LYS A 74 -15.64 -8.49 23.89
N ALA A 75 -14.41 -7.98 23.81
CA ALA A 75 -13.36 -8.35 24.75
C ALA A 75 -13.69 -7.84 26.17
N GLU A 76 -13.36 -8.63 27.19
CA GLU A 76 -13.39 -8.22 28.59
C GLU A 76 -12.46 -7.03 28.82
N THR A 77 -11.20 -7.17 28.37
CA THR A 77 -10.22 -6.10 28.32
C THR A 77 -9.66 -6.01 26.91
N PRO A 78 -9.94 -4.92 26.17
CA PRO A 78 -9.31 -4.71 24.86
C PRO A 78 -7.78 -4.81 24.94
N GLY A 79 -7.17 -5.45 23.95
CA GLY A 79 -5.74 -5.77 23.94
C GLY A 79 -5.32 -7.02 24.73
N LYS A 80 -6.25 -7.70 25.41
CA LYS A 80 -5.99 -8.97 26.12
C LYS A 80 -6.82 -10.16 25.62
N VAL A 81 -7.62 -9.97 24.57
CA VAL A 81 -8.34 -11.04 23.86
C VAL A 81 -7.73 -11.18 22.47
N PHE A 82 -7.01 -12.29 22.27
CA PHE A 82 -6.29 -12.57 21.02
C PHE A 82 -7.04 -13.61 20.21
N ILE A 83 -7.27 -13.31 18.93
CA ILE A 83 -7.82 -14.22 17.94
C ILE A 83 -6.65 -14.69 17.07
N GLU A 84 -6.19 -15.92 17.27
CA GLU A 84 -4.94 -16.44 16.68
C GLU A 84 -5.18 -17.71 15.86
N GLY A 85 -4.13 -18.20 15.18
CA GLY A 85 -4.22 -19.41 14.36
C GLY A 85 -5.09 -19.20 13.13
N THR A 86 -5.93 -20.17 12.81
CA THR A 86 -6.81 -20.16 11.64
C THR A 86 -8.20 -19.68 12.04
N SER A 87 -8.40 -18.36 12.12
CA SER A 87 -9.61 -17.77 12.73
C SER A 87 -10.26 -16.69 11.86
N SER A 88 -11.55 -16.45 12.06
CA SER A 88 -12.33 -15.44 11.33
C SER A 88 -13.57 -14.97 12.13
N LEU A 89 -14.21 -13.89 11.65
CA LEU A 89 -15.45 -13.34 12.17
C LEU A 89 -16.44 -13.08 11.02
N GLU A 90 -17.64 -13.63 11.12
CA GLU A 90 -18.75 -13.38 10.20
C GLU A 90 -19.98 -12.91 11.00
N ILE A 91 -20.60 -11.82 10.55
CA ILE A 91 -21.83 -11.29 11.17
C ILE A 91 -22.97 -11.18 10.15
N SER A 92 -24.20 -11.52 10.54
CA SER A 92 -25.39 -11.32 9.72
C SER A 92 -26.65 -11.06 10.56
N GLY A 93 -27.63 -10.33 9.99
CA GLY A 93 -28.82 -9.86 10.71
C GLY A 93 -28.78 -8.35 10.95
N ASN A 94 -29.35 -7.86 12.05
CA ASN A 94 -29.48 -6.42 12.31
C ASN A 94 -28.95 -6.02 13.69
N TYR A 95 -28.34 -4.82 13.78
CA TYR A 95 -27.90 -4.22 15.04
C TYR A 95 -26.97 -5.12 15.87
N ILE A 96 -25.91 -5.61 15.24
CA ILE A 96 -24.83 -6.38 15.88
C ILE A 96 -23.63 -5.46 16.10
N GLU A 97 -23.04 -5.49 17.28
CA GLU A 97 -21.84 -4.71 17.62
C GLU A 97 -20.69 -5.63 18.08
N VAL A 98 -19.53 -5.53 17.43
CA VAL A 98 -18.32 -6.27 17.80
C VAL A 98 -17.21 -5.30 18.18
N SER A 99 -16.51 -5.55 19.30
CA SER A 99 -15.40 -4.67 19.72
C SER A 99 -14.27 -5.31 20.51
N GLY A 100 -13.08 -4.70 20.44
CA GLY A 100 -11.94 -5.02 21.31
C GLY A 100 -11.14 -6.27 20.92
N LEU A 101 -11.36 -6.84 19.74
CA LEU A 101 -10.69 -8.08 19.30
C LEU A 101 -9.33 -7.78 18.66
N PHE A 102 -8.34 -8.65 18.91
CA PHE A 102 -7.01 -8.55 18.32
C PHE A 102 -6.67 -9.80 17.48
N PHE A 103 -6.75 -9.69 16.15
CA PHE A 103 -6.29 -10.71 15.20
C PHE A 103 -4.78 -10.60 14.98
N ARG A 104 -4.03 -11.65 15.36
CA ARG A 104 -2.57 -11.75 15.20
C ARG A 104 -2.12 -13.20 15.11
N ASN A 105 -0.85 -13.45 14.74
CA ASN A 105 -0.25 -14.79 14.78
C ASN A 105 -1.10 -15.86 14.04
N GLY A 106 -1.57 -15.53 12.84
CA GLY A 106 -2.52 -16.38 12.13
C GLY A 106 -2.94 -15.86 10.76
N HIS A 107 -3.97 -16.49 10.21
CA HIS A 107 -4.59 -16.12 8.95
C HIS A 107 -6.05 -16.61 8.92
N SER A 108 -6.85 -16.09 8.00
CA SER A 108 -8.25 -16.53 7.88
C SER A 108 -8.36 -17.87 7.13
N PRO A 109 -9.22 -18.82 7.58
CA PRO A 109 -9.62 -19.97 6.76
C PRO A 109 -10.53 -19.59 5.58
N LYS A 110 -11.03 -18.36 5.56
CA LYS A 110 -12.00 -17.84 4.59
C LYS A 110 -11.35 -16.84 3.64
N THR A 111 -12.15 -16.34 2.69
CA THR A 111 -11.77 -15.23 1.82
C THR A 111 -11.59 -13.90 2.56
N ASN A 112 -12.02 -13.81 3.82
CA ASN A 112 -12.04 -12.59 4.61
C ASN A 112 -11.73 -12.88 6.10
N VAL A 113 -11.09 -11.95 6.81
CA VAL A 113 -10.91 -12.06 8.28
C VAL A 113 -12.19 -11.67 8.99
N ILE A 114 -12.80 -10.56 8.59
CA ILE A 114 -14.08 -10.05 9.08
C ILE A 114 -15.04 -9.87 7.91
N ALA A 115 -16.22 -10.49 7.97
CA ALA A 115 -17.28 -10.34 6.97
C ALA A 115 -18.60 -9.88 7.58
N PHE A 116 -19.24 -8.90 6.94
CA PHE A 116 -20.60 -8.45 7.28
C PHE A 116 -21.68 -9.29 6.58
N ARG A 117 -21.43 -10.60 6.47
CA ARG A 117 -22.40 -11.61 6.02
C ARG A 117 -21.96 -12.99 6.51
N THR A 118 -22.89 -13.94 6.54
CA THR A 118 -22.61 -15.38 6.76
C THR A 118 -22.94 -16.22 5.52
N SER A 119 -23.65 -15.63 4.55
CA SER A 119 -23.88 -16.22 3.22
C SER A 119 -24.18 -15.13 2.20
N GLU A 120 -24.33 -15.48 0.92
CA GLU A 120 -24.69 -14.50 -0.12
C GLU A 120 -26.03 -13.78 0.13
N LYS A 121 -26.95 -14.41 0.88
CA LYS A 121 -28.29 -13.88 1.17
C LYS A 121 -28.37 -13.21 2.55
N GLU A 122 -27.66 -13.76 3.52
CA GLU A 122 -27.71 -13.31 4.92
C GLU A 122 -26.59 -12.30 5.19
N VAL A 123 -26.93 -11.00 5.08
CA VAL A 123 -26.02 -9.86 5.29
C VAL A 123 -26.30 -9.15 6.60
N ALA A 124 -25.32 -8.43 7.13
CA ALA A 124 -25.51 -7.56 8.28
C ALA A 124 -26.04 -6.17 7.87
N ASN A 125 -26.93 -5.59 8.65
CA ASN A 125 -27.36 -4.19 8.49
C ASN A 125 -27.40 -3.48 9.83
N HIS A 126 -27.15 -2.16 9.82
CA HIS A 126 -27.11 -1.35 11.05
C HIS A 126 -26.13 -1.91 12.11
N SER A 127 -25.10 -2.63 11.68
CA SER A 127 -24.13 -3.31 12.53
C SER A 127 -22.80 -2.57 12.56
N LYS A 128 -22.03 -2.78 13.62
CA LYS A 128 -20.77 -2.08 13.87
C LYS A 128 -19.66 -3.03 14.27
N VAL A 129 -18.48 -2.85 13.69
CA VAL A 129 -17.23 -3.46 14.18
C VAL A 129 -16.29 -2.31 14.53
N THR A 130 -15.80 -2.25 15.76
CA THR A 130 -15.02 -1.12 16.26
C THR A 130 -13.92 -1.50 17.24
N ASN A 131 -12.89 -0.66 17.38
CA ASN A 131 -11.86 -0.85 18.42
C ASN A 131 -11.15 -2.21 18.32
N CYS A 132 -10.95 -2.69 17.09
CA CYS A 132 -10.29 -3.96 16.80
C CYS A 132 -8.91 -3.72 16.15
N VAL A 133 -8.03 -4.72 16.28
CA VAL A 133 -6.70 -4.70 15.66
C VAL A 133 -6.56 -5.93 14.76
N ILE A 134 -6.09 -5.72 13.53
CA ILE A 134 -5.63 -6.78 12.62
C ILE A 134 -4.17 -6.47 12.27
N LEU A 135 -3.24 -7.29 12.77
CA LEU A 135 -1.81 -7.11 12.55
C LEU A 135 -1.20 -8.37 11.97
N ASP A 136 -0.56 -8.24 10.80
CA ASP A 136 0.20 -9.31 10.15
C ASP A 136 -0.58 -10.63 9.95
N TYR A 137 -1.91 -10.54 9.84
CA TYR A 137 -2.82 -11.70 9.72
C TYR A 137 -2.91 -12.19 8.25
N ASN A 138 -1.75 -12.41 7.66
CA ASN A 138 -1.53 -12.68 6.24
C ASN A 138 -1.73 -14.16 5.91
N ASN A 139 -2.29 -14.44 4.73
CA ASN A 139 -2.21 -15.79 4.17
C ASN A 139 -0.75 -16.22 3.97
N LEU A 140 -0.53 -17.54 3.93
CA LEU A 140 0.81 -18.12 3.88
C LEU A 140 1.52 -17.88 2.54
N GLU A 141 0.77 -17.56 1.49
CA GLU A 141 1.28 -17.29 0.15
C GLU A 141 0.82 -15.92 -0.35
N ARG A 142 1.74 -15.14 -0.92
CA ARG A 142 1.49 -13.77 -1.41
C ARG A 142 0.37 -13.68 -2.46
N ASP A 143 0.26 -14.68 -3.32
CA ASP A 143 -0.78 -14.75 -4.37
C ASP A 143 -2.08 -15.43 -3.92
N GLN A 144 -2.14 -15.90 -2.68
CA GLN A 144 -3.37 -16.39 -2.08
C GLN A 144 -4.18 -15.19 -1.58
N ASP A 145 -4.97 -14.60 -2.48
CA ASP A 145 -5.75 -13.41 -2.19
C ASP A 145 -6.71 -13.62 -1.01
N ASN A 146 -6.78 -12.63 -0.11
CA ASN A 146 -7.87 -12.49 0.86
C ASN A 146 -8.16 -11.02 1.12
N LEU A 147 -9.25 -10.78 1.85
CA LEU A 147 -9.63 -9.47 2.37
C LEU A 147 -9.45 -9.51 3.89
N TRP A 148 -9.11 -8.40 4.52
CA TRP A 148 -9.21 -8.37 6.00
C TRP A 148 -10.62 -8.01 6.43
N VAL A 149 -11.22 -7.00 5.83
CA VAL A 149 -12.57 -6.57 6.17
C VAL A 149 -13.43 -6.50 4.92
N GLN A 150 -14.61 -7.12 4.96
CA GLN A 150 -15.55 -7.08 3.84
C GLN A 150 -16.96 -6.68 4.29
N LEU A 151 -17.41 -5.51 3.80
CA LEU A 151 -18.73 -4.96 4.08
C LEU A 151 -19.75 -5.40 3.02
N TYR A 152 -20.93 -5.77 3.50
CA TYR A 152 -22.14 -6.05 2.75
C TYR A 152 -23.31 -5.35 3.45
N GLY A 153 -24.52 -5.48 2.91
CA GLY A 153 -25.74 -4.94 3.51
C GLY A 153 -25.78 -3.42 3.50
N LYS A 154 -26.39 -2.81 4.53
CA LYS A 154 -26.63 -1.35 4.62
C LYS A 154 -26.43 -0.82 6.02
N HIS A 155 -26.06 0.44 6.11
CA HIS A 155 -25.92 1.24 7.33
C HIS A 155 -24.92 0.66 8.36
N ASN A 156 -23.99 -0.18 7.89
CA ASN A 156 -22.92 -0.69 8.75
C ASN A 156 -21.80 0.32 8.97
N GLU A 157 -21.09 0.15 10.08
CA GLU A 157 -19.94 0.97 10.48
C GLU A 157 -18.71 0.09 10.77
N PHE A 158 -17.57 0.46 10.20
CA PHE A 158 -16.25 -0.04 10.59
C PHE A 158 -15.42 1.13 11.09
N SER A 159 -15.11 1.16 12.38
CA SER A 159 -14.52 2.36 12.99
C SER A 159 -13.47 2.11 14.06
N ASN A 160 -12.65 3.14 14.35
CA ASN A 160 -11.68 3.14 15.44
C ASN A 160 -10.84 1.85 15.47
N SER A 161 -10.39 1.34 14.34
CA SER A 161 -9.68 0.06 14.26
C SER A 161 -8.32 0.23 13.60
N TYR A 162 -7.34 -0.57 14.01
CA TYR A 162 -5.98 -0.56 13.46
C TYR A 162 -5.77 -1.76 12.54
N LEU A 163 -5.27 -1.50 11.33
CA LEU A 163 -5.01 -2.53 10.32
C LEU A 163 -3.63 -2.26 9.70
N ALA A 164 -2.66 -3.14 9.90
CA ALA A 164 -1.33 -3.00 9.29
C ALA A 164 -0.63 -4.34 9.03
N GLY A 165 0.29 -4.34 8.07
CA GLY A 165 1.15 -5.48 7.76
C GLY A 165 0.63 -6.41 6.66
N LYS A 166 -0.38 -6.00 5.88
CA LYS A 166 -0.94 -6.87 4.83
C LYS A 166 0.02 -7.00 3.64
N THR A 167 0.52 -8.20 3.37
CA THR A 167 1.50 -8.47 2.29
C THR A 167 0.95 -9.29 1.13
N ASN A 168 -0.08 -10.12 1.37
CA ASN A 168 -0.71 -10.92 0.34
C ASN A 168 -1.76 -10.11 -0.47
N GLY A 169 -2.14 -10.62 -1.64
CA GLY A 169 -3.10 -9.99 -2.55
C GLY A 169 -4.52 -9.84 -1.99
N GLY A 170 -5.26 -8.92 -2.60
CA GLY A 170 -6.61 -8.54 -2.21
C GLY A 170 -6.64 -7.28 -1.33
N PRO A 171 -7.67 -6.43 -1.48
CA PRO A 171 -7.78 -5.21 -0.68
C PRO A 171 -7.78 -5.45 0.83
N THR A 172 -7.24 -4.51 1.62
CA THR A 172 -7.31 -4.60 3.09
C THR A 172 -8.77 -4.56 3.52
N LEU A 173 -9.52 -3.59 3.00
CA LEU A 173 -10.96 -3.46 3.20
C LEU A 173 -11.68 -3.37 1.86
N ARG A 174 -12.80 -4.10 1.72
CA ARG A 174 -13.66 -4.01 0.55
C ARG A 174 -15.13 -3.82 0.91
N VAL A 175 -15.81 -2.94 0.17
CA VAL A 175 -17.29 -2.86 0.18
C VAL A 175 -17.81 -3.58 -1.05
N ASP A 176 -18.63 -4.62 -0.86
CA ASP A 176 -19.25 -5.36 -1.97
C ASP A 176 -20.69 -4.90 -2.19
N LEU A 177 -21.08 -4.77 -3.47
CA LEU A 177 -22.38 -4.23 -3.88
C LEU A 177 -23.20 -5.22 -4.71
N LYS A 178 -22.74 -6.47 -4.86
CA LYS A 178 -23.49 -7.45 -5.64
C LYS A 178 -24.83 -7.75 -4.95
N GLY A 179 -25.91 -7.30 -5.58
CA GLY A 179 -27.29 -7.51 -5.12
C GLY A 179 -27.94 -6.27 -4.48
N ASN A 180 -29.28 -6.18 -4.57
CA ASN A 180 -30.05 -5.03 -4.08
C ASN A 180 -29.93 -4.78 -2.56
N GLN A 181 -29.54 -5.82 -1.83
CA GLN A 181 -29.31 -5.77 -0.39
C GLN A 181 -28.06 -4.95 -0.02
N SER A 182 -27.15 -4.66 -0.95
CA SER A 182 -25.87 -3.97 -0.65
C SER A 182 -25.62 -2.68 -1.45
N ILE A 183 -26.57 -2.27 -2.29
CA ILE A 183 -26.56 -0.94 -2.92
C ILE A 183 -27.24 0.10 -2.03
N ARG A 184 -26.92 1.39 -2.24
CA ARG A 184 -27.32 2.51 -1.35
C ARG A 184 -27.06 2.12 0.09
N ASN A 185 -25.83 1.69 0.35
CA ASN A 185 -25.46 1.09 1.61
C ASN A 185 -25.28 2.13 2.71
N PHE A 186 -24.83 3.35 2.42
CA PHE A 186 -24.56 4.35 3.47
C PHE A 186 -23.64 3.82 4.57
N HIS A 187 -22.68 2.96 4.20
CA HIS A 187 -21.67 2.48 5.13
C HIS A 187 -20.77 3.61 5.61
N LYS A 188 -20.22 3.45 6.81
CA LYS A 188 -19.24 4.36 7.39
C LYS A 188 -17.94 3.61 7.67
N ILE A 189 -16.84 4.13 7.15
CA ILE A 189 -15.47 3.68 7.43
C ILE A 189 -14.76 4.88 8.04
N ILE A 190 -14.73 4.96 9.37
CA ILE A 190 -14.38 6.20 10.07
C ILE A 190 -13.39 6.03 11.22
N ASN A 191 -12.50 7.01 11.41
CA ASN A 191 -11.53 7.05 12.52
C ASN A 191 -10.61 5.82 12.58
N ASN A 192 -10.39 5.10 11.48
CA ASN A 192 -9.47 3.96 11.45
C ASN A 192 -8.04 4.44 11.24
N HIS A 193 -7.09 3.64 11.74
CA HIS A 193 -5.69 3.75 11.41
C HIS A 193 -5.32 2.60 10.48
N PHE A 194 -5.28 2.89 9.19
CA PHE A 194 -4.67 2.02 8.20
C PHE A 194 -3.16 2.28 8.27
N GLY A 195 -2.48 1.50 9.10
CA GLY A 195 -1.03 1.57 9.26
C GLY A 195 -0.29 0.98 8.05
N PRO A 196 1.04 0.81 8.16
CA PRO A 196 1.87 0.42 7.03
C PRO A 196 1.34 -0.81 6.31
N ARG A 197 1.13 -0.66 5.00
CA ARG A 197 0.88 -1.77 4.08
C ARG A 197 2.07 -1.88 3.14
N PRO A 198 2.99 -2.83 3.37
CA PRO A 198 4.15 -3.01 2.50
C PRO A 198 3.76 -3.26 1.04
N ARG A 199 4.69 -2.97 0.12
CA ARG A 199 4.50 -3.22 -1.32
C ARG A 199 4.18 -4.68 -1.57
N LYS A 200 3.09 -4.97 -2.26
CA LYS A 200 2.81 -6.37 -2.66
C LYS A 200 3.85 -6.90 -3.66
N GLY A 201 4.41 -6.03 -4.50
CA GLY A 201 5.24 -6.47 -5.63
C GLY A 201 4.42 -7.04 -6.79
N GLY A 202 3.25 -6.46 -7.03
CA GLY A 202 2.29 -6.78 -8.10
C GLY A 202 0.92 -6.13 -7.84
N ALA A 203 -0.03 -6.28 -8.76
CA ALA A 203 -1.38 -5.71 -8.65
C ALA A 203 -2.22 -6.32 -7.49
N ARG A 204 -3.36 -5.69 -7.16
CA ARG A 204 -4.34 -6.09 -6.12
C ARG A 204 -3.85 -5.83 -4.70
N GLY A 205 -3.23 -4.67 -4.53
CA GLY A 205 -2.63 -4.22 -3.28
C GLY A 205 -3.44 -3.14 -2.55
N GLU A 206 -4.70 -2.88 -2.93
CA GLU A 206 -5.39 -1.64 -2.53
C GLU A 206 -5.74 -1.61 -1.04
N THR A 207 -5.51 -0.52 -0.32
CA THR A 207 -5.96 -0.44 1.09
C THR A 207 -7.49 -0.51 1.18
N ILE A 208 -8.21 0.26 0.37
CA ILE A 208 -9.68 0.21 0.28
C ILE A 208 -10.13 0.02 -1.17
N GLN A 209 -11.08 -0.89 -1.40
CA GLN A 209 -11.80 -1.01 -2.68
C GLN A 209 -13.32 -0.88 -2.47
N LEU A 210 -13.96 0.02 -3.19
CA LEU A 210 -15.43 0.17 -3.19
C LEU A 210 -16.03 -0.47 -4.45
N GLY A 211 -16.63 -1.64 -4.32
CA GLY A 211 -17.24 -2.38 -5.42
C GLY A 211 -16.25 -3.00 -6.40
N SER A 212 -16.64 -3.07 -7.66
CA SER A 212 -15.88 -3.64 -8.77
C SER A 212 -16.31 -2.99 -10.09
N SER A 213 -15.63 -3.27 -11.19
CA SER A 213 -16.05 -2.81 -12.52
C SER A 213 -17.50 -3.19 -12.85
N PHE A 214 -17.94 -4.40 -12.48
CA PHE A 214 -19.30 -4.90 -12.75
C PHE A 214 -20.40 -4.27 -11.90
N THR A 215 -20.06 -3.64 -10.78
CA THR A 215 -21.01 -2.93 -9.91
C THR A 215 -20.83 -1.42 -9.97
N SER A 216 -20.06 -0.92 -10.94
CA SER A 216 -19.61 0.47 -10.94
C SER A 216 -20.69 1.51 -11.13
N MET A 217 -21.78 1.16 -11.82
CA MET A 217 -22.92 2.06 -12.00
C MET A 217 -23.91 2.00 -10.82
N SER A 218 -23.66 1.17 -9.81
CA SER A 218 -24.52 1.06 -8.64
C SER A 218 -24.24 2.21 -7.64
N PRO A 219 -25.29 2.82 -7.06
CA PRO A 219 -25.10 3.77 -5.97
C PRO A 219 -24.62 3.05 -4.71
N SER A 220 -23.54 3.55 -4.11
CA SER A 220 -22.98 3.01 -2.86
C SER A 220 -23.33 3.92 -1.69
N ASN A 221 -23.07 5.22 -1.83
CA ASN A 221 -23.23 6.21 -0.77
C ASN A 221 -22.34 5.94 0.46
N THR A 222 -21.20 5.25 0.28
CA THR A 222 -20.26 4.97 1.36
C THR A 222 -19.53 6.24 1.77
N LEU A 223 -19.38 6.45 3.08
CA LEU A 223 -18.56 7.49 3.69
C LEU A 223 -17.24 6.88 4.18
N ILE A 224 -16.11 7.39 3.67
CA ILE A 224 -14.77 7.14 4.19
C ILE A 224 -14.27 8.44 4.80
N ALA A 225 -14.21 8.55 6.13
CA ALA A 225 -13.85 9.81 6.76
C ALA A 225 -12.99 9.72 8.01
N ASN A 226 -12.15 10.74 8.22
CA ASN A 226 -11.32 10.88 9.42
C ASN A 226 -10.37 9.68 9.66
N ASN A 227 -9.95 8.97 8.61
CA ASN A 227 -9.00 7.87 8.76
C ASN A 227 -7.57 8.38 8.54
N LEU A 228 -6.61 7.74 9.20
CA LEU A 228 -5.18 7.87 8.93
C LEU A 228 -4.73 6.71 8.03
N PHE A 229 -4.19 7.03 6.87
CA PHE A 229 -3.48 6.13 5.96
C PHE A 229 -1.99 6.44 6.08
N GLU A 230 -1.28 5.65 6.88
CA GLU A 230 0.15 5.76 7.13
C GLU A 230 0.87 4.68 6.32
N GLU A 231 1.73 5.09 5.37
CA GLU A 231 2.55 4.17 4.58
C GLU A 231 1.75 3.02 3.93
N CYS A 232 0.58 3.36 3.38
CA CYS A 232 -0.26 2.45 2.62
C CYS A 232 0.32 2.22 1.21
N ASN A 233 1.37 1.41 1.12
CA ASN A 233 2.26 1.29 -0.05
C ASN A 233 2.00 0.03 -0.89
N GLY A 234 0.84 -0.62 -0.72
CA GLY A 234 0.55 -1.91 -1.32
C GLY A 234 0.62 -1.92 -2.86
N GLU A 235 0.12 -0.86 -3.50
CA GLU A 235 0.15 -0.63 -4.96
C GLU A 235 -0.18 0.83 -5.32
N VAL A 236 -0.40 1.14 -6.62
CA VAL A 236 -0.74 2.49 -7.10
C VAL A 236 -2.08 3.04 -6.58
N GLU A 237 -3.03 2.20 -6.17
CA GLU A 237 -4.34 2.63 -5.64
C GLU A 237 -4.45 2.44 -4.11
N ILE A 238 -4.37 3.51 -3.32
CA ILE A 238 -4.63 3.44 -1.86
C ILE A 238 -6.12 3.21 -1.63
N ILE A 239 -6.95 4.06 -2.25
CA ILE A 239 -8.40 3.89 -2.32
C ILE A 239 -8.77 3.75 -3.79
N SER A 240 -9.32 2.60 -4.15
CA SER A 240 -9.96 2.41 -5.44
C SER A 240 -11.48 2.51 -5.31
N SER A 241 -12.03 3.69 -5.59
CA SER A 241 -13.48 3.91 -5.69
C SER A 241 -13.99 3.38 -7.03
N LYS A 242 -14.81 2.33 -7.01
CA LYS A 242 -15.39 1.70 -8.21
C LYS A 242 -16.92 1.71 -8.17
N THR A 243 -17.56 2.73 -7.59
CA THR A 243 -19.04 2.86 -7.45
C THR A 243 -19.50 4.32 -7.35
N ASN A 244 -20.80 4.58 -7.44
CA ASN A 244 -21.36 5.94 -7.46
C ASN A 244 -21.62 6.54 -6.06
N PHE A 245 -21.56 7.87 -5.98
CA PHE A 245 -22.01 8.69 -4.83
C PHE A 245 -21.25 8.48 -3.51
N ASN A 246 -20.00 8.02 -3.57
CA ASN A 246 -19.17 7.90 -2.38
C ASN A 246 -18.66 9.27 -1.92
N ILE A 247 -18.38 9.38 -0.62
CA ILE A 247 -17.79 10.56 0.00
C ILE A 247 -16.50 10.14 0.69
N ILE A 248 -15.38 10.75 0.30
CA ILE A 248 -14.04 10.53 0.86
C ILE A 248 -13.61 11.85 1.49
N LYS A 249 -13.63 11.95 2.81
CA LYS A 249 -13.61 13.23 3.50
C LYS A 249 -12.72 13.28 4.75
N ASN A 250 -11.93 14.34 4.92
CA ASN A 250 -11.12 14.56 6.12
C ASN A 250 -10.15 13.42 6.48
N ASN A 251 -9.67 12.66 5.50
CA ASN A 251 -8.65 11.62 5.72
C ASN A 251 -7.24 12.22 5.61
N VAL A 252 -6.28 11.59 6.28
CA VAL A 252 -4.85 11.91 6.18
C VAL A 252 -4.14 10.77 5.45
N PHE A 253 -3.47 11.08 4.35
CA PHE A 253 -2.60 10.19 3.60
C PHE A 253 -1.16 10.63 3.86
N TYR A 254 -0.49 9.95 4.78
CA TYR A 254 0.87 10.27 5.20
C TYR A 254 1.84 9.26 4.59
N LYS A 255 2.78 9.76 3.78
CA LYS A 255 3.84 8.96 3.15
C LYS A 255 3.34 7.66 2.50
N SER A 256 2.16 7.71 1.88
CA SER A 256 1.51 6.56 1.26
C SER A 256 1.77 6.53 -0.24
N GLU A 257 2.31 5.42 -0.73
CA GLU A 257 2.77 5.25 -2.10
C GLU A 257 1.66 4.84 -3.07
N GLY A 258 0.75 5.76 -3.34
CA GLY A 258 -0.34 5.54 -4.29
C GLY A 258 -1.29 6.72 -4.33
N SER A 259 -2.51 6.51 -4.80
CA SER A 259 -3.49 7.58 -4.97
C SER A 259 -4.89 7.18 -4.51
N VAL A 260 -5.70 8.20 -4.21
CA VAL A 260 -7.16 8.06 -4.17
C VAL A 260 -7.66 8.09 -5.61
N VAL A 261 -8.26 7.01 -6.08
CA VAL A 261 -8.64 6.84 -7.48
C VAL A 261 -10.15 6.72 -7.62
N THR A 262 -10.77 7.60 -8.43
CA THR A 262 -12.16 7.42 -8.90
C THR A 262 -12.21 6.41 -10.05
N ARG A 263 -11.70 5.20 -9.78
CA ARG A 263 -11.32 4.20 -10.79
C ARG A 263 -12.47 3.82 -11.72
N HIS A 264 -13.66 3.63 -11.15
CA HIS A 264 -14.93 3.47 -11.86
C HIS A 264 -16.06 4.13 -11.07
N GLY A 265 -17.23 4.28 -11.69
CA GLY A 265 -18.36 4.94 -11.04
C GLY A 265 -18.22 6.47 -11.06
N ASN A 266 -19.28 7.15 -10.66
CA ASN A 266 -19.53 8.56 -10.94
C ASN A 266 -19.95 9.30 -9.66
N TYR A 267 -19.87 10.63 -9.68
CA TYR A 267 -20.42 11.49 -8.62
C TYR A 267 -19.79 11.24 -7.25
N VAL A 268 -18.48 10.95 -7.22
CA VAL A 268 -17.70 10.83 -5.98
C VAL A 268 -17.26 12.22 -5.52
N THR A 269 -17.41 12.49 -4.22
CA THR A 269 -16.90 13.70 -3.58
C THR A 269 -15.65 13.36 -2.77
N VAL A 270 -14.54 14.03 -3.07
CA VAL A 270 -13.26 13.98 -2.34
C VAL A 270 -13.02 15.35 -1.72
N ASP A 271 -13.34 15.48 -0.43
CA ASP A 271 -13.48 16.78 0.25
C ASP A 271 -12.59 16.87 1.49
N GLY A 272 -11.70 17.86 1.54
CA GLY A 272 -10.99 18.19 2.78
C GLY A 272 -9.98 17.14 3.24
N ASN A 273 -9.29 16.44 2.33
CA ASN A 273 -8.27 15.44 2.69
C ASN A 273 -6.85 16.05 2.69
N TYR A 274 -5.96 15.45 3.46
CA TYR A 274 -4.55 15.82 3.58
C TYR A 274 -3.68 14.78 2.88
N PHE A 275 -2.87 15.18 1.91
CA PHE A 275 -1.88 14.34 1.24
C PHE A 275 -0.49 14.87 1.57
N ILE A 276 0.25 14.14 2.39
CA ILE A 276 1.51 14.61 3.00
C ILE A 276 2.65 13.69 2.56
N GLY A 277 3.53 14.22 1.71
CA GLY A 277 4.77 13.58 1.28
C GLY A 277 5.99 14.12 2.04
N ASP A 278 7.18 13.66 1.65
CA ASP A 278 8.46 14.09 2.20
C ASP A 278 9.22 15.10 1.31
N GLY A 279 8.73 15.31 0.08
CA GLY A 279 9.37 16.18 -0.90
C GLY A 279 10.47 15.50 -1.72
N VAL A 280 10.66 14.19 -1.55
CA VAL A 280 11.73 13.41 -2.17
C VAL A 280 11.18 12.18 -2.90
N ASN A 281 10.37 11.36 -2.26
CA ASN A 281 9.83 10.12 -2.82
C ASN A 281 8.72 10.43 -3.85
N ASP A 282 8.95 10.04 -5.11
CA ASP A 282 8.03 10.25 -6.23
C ASP A 282 6.95 9.16 -6.36
N GLN A 283 6.88 8.24 -5.41
CA GLN A 283 5.82 7.25 -5.32
C GLN A 283 4.66 7.70 -4.43
N TYR A 284 4.82 8.77 -3.64
CA TYR A 284 3.70 9.39 -2.93
C TYR A 284 2.80 10.13 -3.91
N GLY A 285 1.51 9.83 -3.91
CA GLY A 285 0.56 10.40 -4.86
C GLY A 285 -0.63 11.10 -4.23
N GLY A 286 -1.45 11.69 -5.11
CA GLY A 286 -2.64 12.45 -4.75
C GLY A 286 -3.94 11.79 -5.20
N ILE A 287 -4.66 12.47 -6.08
CA ILE A 287 -5.98 12.06 -6.55
C ILE A 287 -5.93 11.80 -8.07
N ARG A 288 -6.34 10.59 -8.47
CA ARG A 288 -6.48 10.20 -9.88
C ARG A 288 -7.95 10.15 -10.28
N ILE A 289 -8.31 10.99 -11.23
CA ILE A 289 -9.68 11.25 -11.65
C ILE A 289 -9.96 10.59 -13.00
N ILE A 290 -10.97 9.72 -13.00
CA ILE A 290 -11.57 9.07 -14.17
C ILE A 290 -13.08 9.19 -14.00
N ASN A 291 -13.85 9.08 -15.08
CA ASN A 291 -15.33 9.12 -15.08
C ASN A 291 -15.91 10.51 -14.74
N THR A 292 -17.20 10.58 -14.39
CA THR A 292 -17.98 11.83 -14.44
C THR A 292 -18.54 12.31 -13.11
N GLY A 293 -18.75 13.62 -13.00
CA GLY A 293 -19.55 14.22 -11.92
C GLY A 293 -18.80 14.42 -10.60
N HIS A 294 -17.48 14.26 -10.60
CA HIS A 294 -16.68 14.26 -9.37
C HIS A 294 -16.46 15.67 -8.83
N TRP A 295 -16.45 15.77 -7.50
CA TRP A 295 -16.08 17.00 -6.78
C TRP A 295 -14.80 16.73 -5.98
N VAL A 296 -13.73 17.43 -6.33
CA VAL A 296 -12.42 17.35 -5.66
C VAL A 296 -12.13 18.72 -5.05
N ILE A 297 -12.47 18.85 -3.77
CA ILE A 297 -12.57 20.16 -3.12
C ILE A 297 -11.85 20.23 -1.78
N ASN A 298 -11.35 21.40 -1.42
CA ASN A 298 -10.75 21.69 -0.10
C ASN A 298 -9.55 20.80 0.28
N ASN A 299 -8.92 20.06 -0.64
CA ASN A 299 -7.83 19.15 -0.28
C ASN A 299 -6.49 19.91 -0.16
N LEU A 300 -5.64 19.46 0.76
CA LEU A 300 -4.26 19.93 0.91
C LEU A 300 -3.28 18.88 0.38
N PHE A 301 -2.43 19.29 -0.56
CA PHE A 301 -1.30 18.51 -1.04
C PHE A 301 -0.01 19.17 -0.59
N TYR A 302 0.80 18.44 0.17
CA TYR A 302 2.01 18.96 0.77
C TYR A 302 3.20 18.07 0.40
N LYS A 303 4.16 18.63 -0.33
CA LYS A 303 5.40 17.97 -0.74
C LYS A 303 5.19 16.65 -1.50
N ILE A 304 4.16 16.59 -2.34
CA ILE A 304 3.87 15.43 -3.19
C ILE A 304 4.70 15.54 -4.47
N LYS A 305 5.57 14.55 -4.72
CA LYS A 305 6.46 14.50 -5.90
C LYS A 305 6.04 13.49 -6.96
N GLY A 306 4.92 12.80 -6.74
CA GLY A 306 4.37 11.82 -7.67
C GLY A 306 4.04 12.41 -9.04
N LYS A 307 4.08 11.53 -10.05
CA LYS A 307 3.92 11.90 -11.48
C LYS A 307 2.93 10.95 -12.16
N ASN A 308 2.40 11.36 -13.32
CA ASN A 308 1.48 10.55 -14.12
C ASN A 308 0.30 10.04 -13.28
N PHE A 309 0.19 8.74 -13.06
CA PHE A 309 -0.86 8.11 -12.25
C PHE A 309 -0.83 8.47 -10.77
N ARG A 310 0.28 9.07 -10.30
CA ARG A 310 0.49 9.51 -8.93
C ARG A 310 0.67 11.01 -8.80
N SER A 311 0.36 11.81 -9.82
CA SER A 311 0.44 13.27 -9.64
C SER A 311 -0.54 13.76 -8.56
N PRO A 312 -0.30 14.95 -7.96
CA PRO A 312 -1.22 15.52 -6.97
C PRO A 312 -2.67 15.52 -7.47
N ILE A 313 -2.89 16.00 -8.71
CA ILE A 313 -4.10 15.77 -9.47
C ILE A 313 -3.74 15.13 -10.82
N ALA A 314 -4.24 13.93 -11.07
CA ALA A 314 -4.10 13.21 -12.34
C ALA A 314 -5.45 13.10 -13.03
N ILE A 315 -5.69 13.89 -14.08
CA ILE A 315 -6.92 13.81 -14.87
C ILE A 315 -6.66 12.97 -16.12
N MET A 316 -7.29 11.79 -16.17
CA MET A 316 -7.00 10.80 -17.20
C MET A 316 -7.73 11.07 -18.52
N ASN A 317 -7.10 10.64 -19.63
CA ASN A 317 -7.83 10.35 -20.86
C ASN A 317 -8.64 9.06 -20.69
N GLY A 318 -9.86 9.05 -21.22
CA GLY A 318 -10.70 7.87 -21.32
C GLY A 318 -10.66 7.21 -22.68
N ILE A 319 -11.39 6.11 -22.82
CA ILE A 319 -11.59 5.38 -24.06
C ILE A 319 -12.96 5.74 -24.63
N PRO A 320 -13.06 6.18 -25.89
CA PRO A 320 -14.35 6.41 -26.52
C PRO A 320 -15.23 5.15 -26.48
N LYS A 321 -16.46 5.27 -25.95
CA LYS A 321 -17.38 4.13 -25.75
C LYS A 321 -16.75 2.99 -24.95
N SER A 322 -16.05 3.35 -23.87
CA SER A 322 -15.32 2.42 -23.01
C SER A 322 -16.20 1.30 -22.44
N PRO A 323 -15.72 0.05 -22.42
CA PRO A 323 -16.26 -1.01 -21.57
C PRO A 323 -16.20 -0.66 -20.07
N LEU A 324 -17.03 -1.32 -19.25
CA LEU A 324 -17.12 -1.08 -17.79
C LEU A 324 -15.81 -1.33 -17.04
N ASN A 325 -14.98 -2.27 -17.51
CA ASN A 325 -13.70 -2.62 -16.91
C ASN A 325 -12.51 -1.81 -17.48
N ARG A 326 -12.79 -0.76 -18.26
CA ARG A 326 -11.78 0.13 -18.84
C ARG A 326 -11.91 1.55 -18.24
N TYR A 327 -11.55 2.58 -19.00
CA TYR A 327 -11.44 3.96 -18.51
C TYR A 327 -12.48 4.81 -19.24
N ASN A 328 -13.53 5.25 -18.55
CA ASN A 328 -14.47 6.20 -19.15
C ASN A 328 -13.84 7.59 -19.23
N GLN A 329 -14.30 8.38 -20.20
CA GLN A 329 -13.93 9.78 -20.34
C GLN A 329 -14.24 10.55 -19.05
N VAL A 330 -13.35 11.48 -18.70
CA VAL A 330 -13.60 12.44 -17.62
C VAL A 330 -14.57 13.51 -18.12
N THR A 331 -15.71 13.67 -17.46
CA THR A 331 -16.65 14.75 -17.78
C THR A 331 -17.33 15.36 -16.55
N ASP A 332 -17.67 16.64 -16.58
CA ASP A 332 -18.47 17.28 -15.51
C ASP A 332 -17.80 17.19 -14.13
N VAL A 333 -16.50 17.51 -14.07
CA VAL A 333 -15.68 17.41 -12.85
C VAL A 333 -15.35 18.79 -12.33
N VAL A 334 -15.42 18.96 -11.01
CA VAL A 334 -14.99 20.17 -10.30
C VAL A 334 -13.73 19.85 -9.49
N VAL A 335 -12.65 20.59 -9.74
CA VAL A 335 -11.42 20.62 -8.92
C VAL A 335 -11.27 22.04 -8.39
N ALA A 336 -11.72 22.27 -7.15
CA ALA A 336 -11.80 23.63 -6.63
C ALA A 336 -11.36 23.80 -5.17
N TYR A 337 -10.83 24.98 -4.83
CA TYR A 337 -10.42 25.29 -3.46
C TYR A 337 -9.38 24.32 -2.89
N ASN A 338 -8.54 23.70 -3.72
CA ASN A 338 -7.44 22.87 -3.23
C ASN A 338 -6.19 23.75 -3.04
N THR A 339 -5.32 23.34 -2.12
CA THR A 339 -4.03 24.00 -1.87
C THR A 339 -2.90 23.01 -2.12
N PHE A 340 -1.90 23.42 -2.89
CA PHE A 340 -0.71 22.66 -3.23
C PHE A 340 0.51 23.40 -2.70
N VAL A 341 1.31 22.76 -1.86
CA VAL A 341 2.53 23.32 -1.29
C VAL A 341 3.69 22.40 -1.65
N ASP A 342 4.71 22.96 -2.31
CA ASP A 342 5.94 22.27 -2.74
C ASP A 342 5.67 20.95 -3.47
N SER A 343 4.56 20.87 -4.19
CA SER A 343 4.13 19.66 -4.89
C SER A 343 4.42 19.81 -6.38
N SER A 344 5.09 18.82 -6.97
CA SER A 344 5.59 18.93 -8.35
C SER A 344 4.48 18.75 -9.37
N SER A 345 4.43 19.64 -10.36
CA SER A 345 3.51 19.59 -11.50
C SER A 345 2.09 19.20 -11.10
N PRO A 346 1.44 19.97 -10.19
CA PRO A 346 0.27 19.53 -9.46
C PRO A 346 -0.90 19.14 -10.35
N TRP A 347 -1.04 19.72 -11.55
CA TRP A 347 -2.14 19.43 -12.45
C TRP A 347 -1.65 18.77 -13.73
N GLN A 348 -1.99 17.48 -13.91
CA GLN A 348 -1.66 16.74 -15.11
C GLN A 348 -2.93 16.30 -15.85
N PHE A 349 -3.01 16.63 -17.13
CA PHE A 349 -4.15 16.35 -18.01
C PHE A 349 -3.79 15.37 -19.12
N GLY A 350 -4.77 14.62 -19.58
CA GLY A 350 -4.58 13.59 -20.60
C GLY A 350 -3.74 12.41 -20.13
N VAL A 351 -3.61 12.23 -18.80
CA VAL A 351 -2.76 11.20 -18.20
C VAL A 351 -3.18 9.82 -18.72
N GLY A 352 -2.18 9.02 -19.10
CA GLY A 352 -2.37 7.67 -19.61
C GLY A 352 -2.78 7.60 -21.08
N THR A 353 -2.81 8.71 -21.82
CA THR A 353 -3.00 8.70 -23.28
C THR A 353 -1.97 7.79 -23.95
N ASN A 354 -2.44 7.00 -24.90
CA ASN A 354 -1.63 6.07 -25.68
C ASN A 354 -1.98 6.15 -27.17
N ILE A 355 -2.39 7.34 -27.63
CA ILE A 355 -2.73 7.60 -29.04
C ILE A 355 -1.55 7.25 -29.96
N ALA A 356 -0.30 7.47 -29.52
CA ALA A 356 0.90 7.09 -30.26
C ALA A 356 1.03 5.57 -30.48
N GLN A 357 0.29 4.75 -29.73
CA GLN A 357 0.25 3.28 -29.84
C GLN A 357 -0.97 2.78 -30.63
N ALA A 358 -1.74 3.66 -31.28
CA ALA A 358 -2.96 3.30 -32.01
C ALA A 358 -2.76 2.27 -33.13
N ASP A 359 -1.57 2.20 -33.71
CA ASP A 359 -1.26 1.23 -34.77
C ASP A 359 -0.99 -0.19 -34.25
N VAL A 360 -0.69 -0.34 -32.94
CA VAL A 360 -0.27 -1.61 -32.34
C VAL A 360 -1.22 -2.11 -31.25
N LEU A 361 -2.15 -1.29 -30.78
CA LEU A 361 -3.16 -1.63 -29.79
C LEU A 361 -4.57 -1.62 -30.39
N PRO A 362 -5.48 -2.50 -29.94
CA PRO A 362 -6.87 -2.45 -30.39
C PRO A 362 -7.55 -1.16 -29.92
N LYS A 363 -8.52 -0.67 -30.69
CA LYS A 363 -9.27 0.58 -30.39
C LYS A 363 -9.87 0.60 -28.98
N SER A 364 -10.23 -0.55 -28.43
CA SER A 364 -10.76 -0.70 -27.08
C SER A 364 -9.76 -0.41 -25.95
N GLU A 365 -8.48 -0.20 -26.28
CA GLU A 365 -7.41 0.16 -25.35
C GLU A 365 -6.89 1.59 -25.57
N ILE A 366 -7.37 2.29 -26.62
CA ILE A 366 -6.86 3.62 -26.98
C ILE A 366 -7.55 4.70 -26.15
N ARG A 367 -6.81 5.27 -25.19
CA ARG A 367 -7.21 6.37 -24.32
C ARG A 367 -7.10 7.71 -25.05
N SER A 368 -8.07 7.99 -25.91
CA SER A 368 -8.13 9.18 -26.77
C SER A 368 -9.24 10.18 -26.41
N ALA A 369 -10.08 9.89 -25.42
CA ALA A 369 -11.16 10.76 -25.00
C ALA A 369 -10.68 11.73 -23.91
N ARG A 370 -10.45 12.98 -24.29
CA ARG A 370 -9.99 14.07 -23.40
C ARG A 370 -11.01 14.46 -22.33
N PRO A 371 -10.59 15.08 -21.22
CA PRO A 371 -11.52 15.66 -20.25
C PRO A 371 -12.43 16.73 -20.90
N LEU A 372 -13.71 16.77 -20.54
CA LEU A 372 -14.67 17.76 -21.03
C LEU A 372 -15.52 18.32 -19.89
N ARG A 373 -15.90 19.61 -19.97
CA ARG A 373 -16.74 20.27 -18.96
C ARG A 373 -16.14 20.09 -17.57
N THR A 374 -14.83 20.31 -17.47
CA THR A 374 -14.09 20.22 -16.22
C THR A 374 -13.73 21.62 -15.76
N GLU A 375 -13.90 21.91 -14.48
CA GLU A 375 -13.51 23.17 -13.87
C GLU A 375 -12.32 22.92 -12.95
N VAL A 376 -11.23 23.66 -13.16
CA VAL A 376 -10.06 23.72 -12.26
C VAL A 376 -9.96 25.16 -11.79
N VAL A 377 -10.53 25.48 -10.63
CA VAL A 377 -10.81 26.87 -10.24
C VAL A 377 -10.59 27.14 -8.76
N ASN A 378 -10.30 28.38 -8.37
CA ASN A 378 -10.14 28.76 -6.96
C ASN A 378 -9.05 27.99 -6.20
N ASN A 379 -8.04 27.44 -6.88
CA ASN A 379 -6.95 26.68 -6.25
C ASN A 379 -5.73 27.58 -5.97
N ILE A 380 -4.89 27.16 -5.02
CA ILE A 380 -3.62 27.84 -4.69
C ILE A 380 -2.45 26.88 -4.89
N ILE A 381 -1.41 27.32 -5.59
CA ILE A 381 -0.11 26.66 -5.68
C ILE A 381 0.94 27.55 -5.00
N TYR A 382 1.75 26.95 -4.12
CA TYR A 382 2.95 27.58 -3.57
C TYR A 382 4.15 26.67 -3.79
N ASN A 383 5.22 27.22 -4.35
CA ASN A 383 6.47 26.53 -4.61
C ASN A 383 7.64 27.33 -4.03
N SER A 384 8.29 26.77 -3.01
CA SER A 384 9.56 27.31 -2.48
C SER A 384 10.72 27.14 -3.47
N GLU A 385 10.66 26.10 -4.31
CA GLU A 385 11.53 25.91 -5.47
C GLU A 385 10.65 25.95 -6.72
N GLY A 386 10.87 26.94 -7.60
CA GLY A 386 9.99 27.19 -8.72
C GLY A 386 9.88 26.02 -9.69
N ASP A 387 8.65 25.77 -10.17
CA ASP A 387 8.32 24.72 -11.12
C ASP A 387 8.01 25.35 -12.48
N ALA A 388 8.77 25.00 -13.52
CA ALA A 388 8.52 25.50 -14.87
C ALA A 388 7.25 24.89 -15.51
N ASN A 389 6.78 23.75 -15.01
CA ASN A 389 5.66 23.00 -15.55
C ASN A 389 4.65 22.62 -14.44
N PRO A 390 4.02 23.60 -13.77
CA PRO A 390 2.99 23.32 -12.77
C PRO A 390 1.74 22.66 -13.40
N ILE A 391 1.58 22.84 -14.72
CA ILE A 391 0.54 22.22 -15.54
C ILE A 391 1.21 21.37 -16.62
N ILE A 392 0.90 20.08 -16.67
CA ILE A 392 1.39 19.17 -17.72
C ILE A 392 0.21 18.66 -18.56
N GLU A 393 0.30 18.83 -19.86
CA GLU A 393 -0.64 18.28 -20.84
C GLU A 393 0.01 17.10 -21.58
N HIS A 394 -0.32 15.88 -21.16
CA HIS A 394 0.00 14.67 -21.94
C HIS A 394 -0.89 14.58 -23.19
N ASP A 395 -2.08 15.16 -23.11
CA ASP A 395 -2.99 15.48 -24.20
C ASP A 395 -3.70 16.80 -23.87
N LYS A 396 -4.34 17.43 -24.86
CA LYS A 396 -4.88 18.78 -24.71
C LYS A 396 -5.90 18.87 -23.57
N ALA A 397 -5.81 19.93 -22.78
CA ALA A 397 -6.80 20.30 -21.76
C ALA A 397 -7.93 21.20 -22.32
N ASP A 398 -8.30 21.04 -23.59
CA ASP A 398 -9.22 21.93 -24.33
C ASP A 398 -10.69 21.88 -23.87
N GLY A 399 -11.04 20.93 -23.00
CA GLY A 399 -12.34 20.84 -22.33
C GLY A 399 -12.35 21.32 -20.87
N VAL A 400 -11.26 21.97 -20.42
CA VAL A 400 -11.05 22.41 -19.03
C VAL A 400 -11.16 23.93 -18.93
N THR A 401 -11.92 24.42 -17.96
CA THR A 401 -11.99 25.85 -17.59
C THR A 401 -11.05 26.10 -16.42
N PHE A 402 -10.13 27.04 -16.60
CA PHE A 402 -9.25 27.54 -15.56
C PHE A 402 -9.66 28.97 -15.17
N ALA A 403 -9.84 29.22 -13.87
CA ALA A 403 -10.23 30.54 -13.37
C ALA A 403 -9.88 30.71 -11.89
N SER A 404 -9.50 31.94 -11.50
CA SER A 404 -9.24 32.31 -10.10
C SER A 404 -8.25 31.38 -9.38
N ASN A 405 -7.29 30.82 -10.12
CA ASN A 405 -6.20 30.03 -9.56
C ASN A 405 -4.99 30.92 -9.33
N VAL A 406 -4.34 30.75 -8.19
CA VAL A 406 -3.16 31.54 -7.81
C VAL A 406 -1.92 30.66 -7.72
N ILE A 407 -0.78 31.21 -8.13
CA ILE A 407 0.53 30.60 -7.95
C ILE A 407 1.55 31.58 -7.37
N ASP A 408 2.31 31.13 -6.37
CA ASP A 408 3.62 31.68 -6.02
C ASP A 408 4.68 30.67 -6.44
N ASN A 409 5.53 31.04 -7.41
CA ASN A 409 6.45 30.13 -8.09
C ASN A 409 7.92 30.46 -7.87
N ASN A 410 8.25 31.23 -6.82
CA ASN A 410 9.61 31.66 -6.52
C ASN A 410 10.34 32.26 -7.75
N GLY A 411 9.63 33.13 -8.49
CA GLY A 411 10.17 33.85 -9.65
C GLY A 411 10.37 33.03 -10.93
N VAL A 412 10.04 31.74 -10.96
CA VAL A 412 10.10 30.93 -12.20
C VAL A 412 8.86 31.19 -13.05
N GLU A 413 9.08 31.52 -14.33
CA GLU A 413 7.99 31.72 -15.30
C GLU A 413 7.30 30.40 -15.66
N VAL A 414 6.00 30.48 -15.95
CA VAL A 414 5.17 29.34 -16.35
C VAL A 414 4.78 29.51 -17.82
N GLU A 415 5.26 28.63 -18.69
CA GLU A 415 5.02 28.75 -20.14
C GLU A 415 3.55 28.49 -20.51
N ASN A 416 2.94 27.47 -19.90
CA ASN A 416 1.55 27.08 -20.12
C ASN A 416 0.70 27.39 -18.88
N ASP A 417 0.46 28.67 -18.64
CA ASP A 417 -0.11 29.15 -17.38
C ASP A 417 -1.62 28.94 -17.24
N HIS A 418 -2.34 28.74 -18.35
CA HIS A 418 -3.82 28.68 -18.39
C HIS A 418 -4.50 29.80 -17.58
N GLY A 419 -3.93 31.00 -17.56
CA GLY A 419 -4.46 32.13 -16.80
C GLY A 419 -4.24 32.03 -15.29
N LEU A 420 -3.22 31.30 -14.84
CA LEU A 420 -2.73 31.33 -13.46
C LEU A 420 -2.35 32.75 -13.05
N ILE A 421 -2.81 33.18 -11.88
CA ILE A 421 -2.54 34.51 -11.33
C ILE A 421 -1.30 34.41 -10.45
N THR A 422 -0.20 35.03 -10.86
CA THR A 422 1.02 35.08 -10.03
C THR A 422 0.84 36.04 -8.85
N LYS A 423 1.17 35.58 -7.64
CA LYS A 423 1.12 36.35 -6.39
C LYS A 423 2.31 36.02 -5.50
N ASP A 424 2.66 36.95 -4.62
CA ASP A 424 3.52 36.67 -3.48
C ASP A 424 2.63 36.21 -2.31
N LEU A 425 2.84 34.97 -1.85
CA LEU A 425 2.01 34.34 -0.83
C LEU A 425 2.70 34.30 0.53
N THR A 426 1.95 34.52 1.60
CA THR A 426 2.48 34.37 2.97
C THR A 426 2.05 33.03 3.55
N LEU A 427 3.03 32.23 3.96
CA LEU A 427 2.80 30.96 4.64
C LEU A 427 2.45 31.18 6.12
N THR A 428 1.53 30.36 6.61
CA THR A 428 1.18 30.23 8.03
C THR A 428 1.49 28.81 8.48
N ASP A 429 2.21 28.68 9.59
CA ASP A 429 2.37 27.39 10.27
C ASP A 429 1.01 26.95 10.82
N ILE A 430 0.60 25.74 10.46
CA ILE A 430 -0.67 25.15 10.87
C ILE A 430 -0.47 23.97 11.80
N GLY A 431 0.72 23.78 12.37
CA GLY A 431 1.09 22.60 13.17
C GLY A 431 1.51 21.40 12.32
N SER A 432 1.90 20.29 12.97
CA SER A 432 2.38 19.06 12.30
C SER A 432 3.57 19.27 11.35
N ASN A 433 4.37 20.33 11.56
CA ASN A 433 5.44 20.78 10.65
C ASN A 433 4.94 21.12 9.23
N LEU A 434 3.71 21.65 9.12
CA LEU A 434 3.10 22.07 7.86
C LEU A 434 2.97 23.59 7.82
N SER A 435 3.32 24.21 6.69
CA SER A 435 3.10 25.65 6.47
C SER A 435 2.37 25.88 5.16
N VAL A 436 1.25 26.59 5.19
CA VAL A 436 0.36 26.74 4.02
C VAL A 436 0.04 28.20 3.73
N PRO A 437 -0.21 28.57 2.46
CA PRO A 437 -0.60 29.94 2.12
C PRO A 437 -2.03 30.22 2.62
N THR A 438 -2.18 31.27 3.45
CA THR A 438 -3.48 31.69 3.99
C THR A 438 -3.81 33.17 3.69
N SER A 439 -2.87 33.92 3.11
CA SER A 439 -3.04 35.32 2.72
C SER A 439 -2.12 35.66 1.53
N GLY A 440 -2.31 36.86 0.95
CA GLY A 440 -1.64 37.30 -0.29
C GLY A 440 -2.50 37.23 -1.55
N PHE A 441 -3.80 36.93 -1.38
CA PHE A 441 -4.77 36.74 -2.48
C PHE A 441 -6.14 37.35 -2.17
N ASP A 442 -6.22 38.31 -1.25
CA ASP A 442 -7.48 38.93 -0.83
C ASP A 442 -8.19 39.70 -1.96
N ASP A 443 -7.44 40.09 -2.99
CA ASP A 443 -7.93 40.80 -4.17
C ASP A 443 -8.40 39.86 -5.30
N VAL A 444 -8.27 38.54 -5.14
CA VAL A 444 -8.68 37.56 -6.14
C VAL A 444 -10.17 37.26 -5.98
N GLU A 445 -10.95 37.58 -7.01
CA GLU A 445 -12.37 37.23 -7.02
C GLU A 445 -12.55 35.71 -7.15
N VAL A 446 -13.35 35.14 -6.25
CA VAL A 446 -13.72 33.73 -6.26
C VAL A 446 -14.61 33.43 -7.48
N TYR A 447 -14.19 32.47 -8.29
CA TYR A 447 -15.01 31.92 -9.37
C TYR A 447 -16.26 31.23 -8.81
N LYS A 448 -17.43 31.54 -9.39
CA LYS A 448 -18.73 31.03 -8.97
C LYS A 448 -19.24 30.01 -10.00
N GLY A 449 -18.81 28.76 -9.85
CA GLY A 449 -19.31 27.64 -10.65
C GLY A 449 -20.75 27.26 -10.27
N TYR A 450 -21.33 26.37 -11.06
CA TYR A 450 -22.66 25.82 -10.79
C TYR A 450 -22.66 25.00 -9.48
N ASP A 451 -23.64 25.23 -8.61
CA ASP A 451 -23.80 24.60 -7.28
C ASP A 451 -22.63 24.87 -6.29
N PHE A 452 -21.77 25.85 -6.52
CA PHE A 452 -20.65 26.15 -5.62
C PHE A 452 -21.09 26.63 -4.23
N GLU A 453 -22.33 27.12 -4.09
CA GLU A 453 -22.95 27.44 -2.80
C GLU A 453 -23.14 26.20 -1.90
N THR A 454 -23.01 24.99 -2.45
CA THR A 454 -23.03 23.74 -1.67
C THR A 454 -21.69 23.45 -0.97
N ILE A 455 -20.62 24.14 -1.34
CA ILE A 455 -19.30 24.07 -0.68
C ILE A 455 -19.33 24.98 0.56
N ILE A 456 -20.01 24.49 1.60
CA ILE A 456 -20.31 25.31 2.78
C ILE A 456 -19.18 25.39 3.81
N ASN A 457 -18.21 24.46 3.77
CA ASN A 457 -17.09 24.40 4.71
C ASN A 457 -15.74 24.31 4.00
N ASP A 458 -14.69 24.80 4.66
CA ASP A 458 -13.28 24.63 4.28
C ASP A 458 -12.67 23.34 4.87
N LEU A 459 -11.38 23.11 4.62
CA LEU A 459 -10.61 21.96 5.10
C LEU A 459 -10.67 21.77 6.64
N LEU A 460 -10.72 22.88 7.38
CA LEU A 460 -10.74 22.91 8.84
C LEU A 460 -12.17 22.87 9.41
N GLY A 461 -13.19 22.84 8.54
CA GLY A 461 -14.59 22.90 8.92
C GLY A 461 -15.13 24.31 9.17
N ASN A 462 -14.38 25.36 8.83
CA ASN A 462 -14.89 26.73 8.91
C ASN A 462 -15.91 27.00 7.81
N SER A 463 -16.96 27.76 8.13
CA SER A 463 -17.99 28.12 7.16
C SER A 463 -17.49 29.08 6.09
N ARG A 464 -17.84 28.80 4.84
CA ARG A 464 -17.59 29.66 3.65
C ARG A 464 -18.75 30.62 3.34
N GLU A 465 -19.91 30.47 3.99
CA GLU A 465 -21.15 31.16 3.60
C GLU A 465 -21.09 32.70 3.70
N LYS A 466 -20.38 33.22 4.71
CA LYS A 466 -20.31 34.68 4.98
C LYS A 466 -19.08 35.34 4.38
N SER A 467 -18.01 34.59 4.20
CA SER A 467 -16.72 35.05 3.71
C SER A 467 -16.05 33.85 3.05
N ASN A 468 -16.05 33.84 1.71
CA ASN A 468 -15.43 32.78 0.93
C ASN A 468 -14.17 33.32 0.25
N THR A 469 -13.13 32.50 0.17
CA THR A 469 -11.88 32.79 -0.53
C THR A 469 -11.35 31.52 -1.19
N ILE A 470 -10.40 31.68 -2.09
CA ILE A 470 -9.74 30.56 -2.80
C ILE A 470 -8.90 29.70 -1.83
N GLY A 471 -8.51 28.51 -2.29
CA GLY A 471 -7.69 27.57 -1.51
C GLY A 471 -8.45 26.81 -0.42
N ALA A 472 -7.77 25.84 0.19
CA ALA A 472 -8.36 24.85 1.09
C ALA A 472 -8.78 25.42 2.44
N ILE A 473 -8.19 26.53 2.87
CA ILE A 473 -8.45 27.17 4.17
C ILE A 473 -8.99 28.57 3.90
N ALA A 474 -10.22 28.83 4.32
CA ALA A 474 -10.90 30.09 4.03
C ALA A 474 -10.61 31.18 5.07
N LYS A 475 -10.09 30.81 6.24
CA LYS A 475 -9.86 31.72 7.36
C LYS A 475 -8.50 31.48 7.99
N ALA A 476 -7.63 32.48 7.92
CA ALA A 476 -6.41 32.55 8.70
C ALA A 476 -6.77 32.83 10.18
N GLY A 477 -6.46 31.89 11.06
CA GLY A 477 -6.54 32.04 12.51
C GLY A 477 -5.35 31.33 13.16
N ASP A 478 -5.30 31.29 14.50
CA ASP A 478 -4.31 30.49 15.21
C ASP A 478 -4.62 28.98 14.98
N ILE A 479 -4.05 28.41 13.93
CA ILE A 479 -4.23 27.01 13.55
C ILE A 479 -3.09 26.20 14.15
N ASN A 480 -3.41 25.15 14.91
CA ASN A 480 -2.43 24.20 15.42
C ASN A 480 -2.99 22.78 15.29
N LEU A 481 -2.68 22.13 14.17
CA LEU A 481 -3.07 20.77 13.84
C LEU A 481 -2.03 19.79 14.36
N ASP A 482 -2.54 18.70 14.90
CA ASP A 482 -1.76 17.48 15.12
C ASP A 482 -2.42 16.35 14.33
N LEU A 483 -2.06 16.27 13.04
CA LEU A 483 -2.61 15.32 12.07
C LEU A 483 -2.11 13.90 12.29
N LEU A 484 -0.96 13.76 12.95
CA LEU A 484 -0.30 12.49 13.21
C LEU A 484 -0.43 12.05 14.67
N ASP A 485 -1.26 12.75 15.45
CA ASP A 485 -1.74 12.26 16.75
C ASP A 485 -2.52 10.96 16.55
N LYS A 486 -1.80 9.84 16.66
CA LYS A 486 -2.33 8.50 16.47
C LYS A 486 -3.46 8.17 17.44
N SER A 487 -3.58 8.87 18.59
CA SER A 487 -4.69 8.65 19.53
C SER A 487 -6.06 9.05 18.98
N LYS A 488 -6.10 9.86 17.90
CA LYS A 488 -7.34 10.22 17.19
C LYS A 488 -7.81 9.14 16.21
N TYR A 489 -6.98 8.13 15.96
CA TYR A 489 -7.20 7.10 14.94
C TYR A 489 -7.03 5.71 15.53
N GLY A 490 -7.68 4.73 14.91
CA GLY A 490 -7.46 3.33 15.27
C GLY A 490 -8.01 2.96 16.64
N ALA A 491 -7.51 1.85 17.17
CA ALA A 491 -7.98 1.30 18.43
C ALA A 491 -7.33 2.05 19.60
N ASP A 492 -8.14 2.54 20.54
CA ASP A 492 -7.70 3.43 21.64
C ASP A 492 -6.74 2.76 22.64
N TRP A 493 -6.69 1.42 22.62
CA TRP A 493 -5.85 0.60 23.48
C TRP A 493 -4.56 0.12 22.79
N PHE A 494 -4.38 0.40 21.50
CA PHE A 494 -3.24 -0.08 20.71
C PHE A 494 -2.34 1.08 20.27
N SER A 495 -1.02 0.88 20.39
CA SER A 495 -0.03 1.76 19.79
C SER A 495 0.89 0.94 18.89
N ASN A 496 1.18 1.46 17.70
CA ASN A 496 2.19 0.91 16.79
C ASN A 496 3.56 1.56 16.97
N GLU A 497 3.72 2.45 17.94
CA GLU A 497 5.01 3.04 18.27
C GLU A 497 5.90 2.00 18.96
N VAL A 498 7.05 1.75 18.36
CA VAL A 498 8.07 0.86 18.90
C VAL A 498 9.19 1.74 19.44
N GLU A 499 9.57 1.55 20.70
CA GLU A 499 10.72 2.27 21.27
C GLU A 499 12.00 1.90 20.51
N GLU A 500 12.76 2.93 20.11
CA GLU A 500 14.05 2.72 19.48
C GLU A 500 15.00 2.06 20.48
N LYS A 501 15.53 0.89 20.11
CA LYS A 501 16.47 0.12 20.93
C LYS A 501 17.81 0.05 20.20
N GLU A 502 18.87 0.42 20.92
CA GLU A 502 20.25 0.23 20.47
C GLU A 502 20.55 -1.25 20.20
N ALA A 503 21.21 -1.52 19.08
CA ALA A 503 21.54 -2.88 18.66
C ALA A 503 22.49 -3.54 19.66
N THR A 504 22.14 -4.73 20.16
CA THR A 504 23.05 -5.49 21.02
C THR A 504 24.03 -6.27 20.16
N THR A 505 25.33 -6.12 20.43
CA THR A 505 26.38 -6.87 19.73
C THR A 505 26.79 -8.11 20.51
N HIS A 506 26.65 -9.27 19.88
CA HIS A 506 27.02 -10.58 20.41
C HIS A 506 28.32 -11.04 19.73
N ALA A 507 29.43 -11.12 20.47
CA ALA A 507 30.66 -11.73 19.96
C ALA A 507 30.46 -13.23 19.74
N VAL A 508 30.93 -13.79 18.62
CA VAL A 508 30.74 -15.22 18.26
C VAL A 508 32.08 -15.87 18.00
N THR A 509 32.46 -16.87 18.80
CA THR A 509 33.81 -17.46 18.73
C THR A 509 33.89 -18.80 17.99
N ASN A 510 32.76 -19.49 17.80
CA ASN A 510 32.71 -20.82 17.19
C ASN A 510 31.33 -21.10 16.58
N THR A 511 31.21 -22.20 15.82
CA THR A 511 29.95 -22.61 15.16
C THR A 511 28.76 -22.76 16.12
N SER A 512 28.97 -23.39 17.29
CA SER A 512 27.88 -23.64 18.24
C SER A 512 27.31 -22.32 18.77
N GLU A 513 28.18 -21.35 19.02
CA GLU A 513 27.78 -19.99 19.39
C GLU A 513 27.06 -19.27 18.25
N LEU A 514 27.49 -19.42 16.99
CA LEU A 514 26.82 -18.79 15.85
C LEU A 514 25.34 -19.20 15.79
N VAL A 515 25.09 -20.51 15.86
CA VAL A 515 23.73 -21.06 15.79
C VAL A 515 22.89 -20.65 17.00
N SER A 516 23.44 -20.82 18.22
CA SER A 516 22.70 -20.52 19.45
C SER A 516 22.43 -19.03 19.65
N LYS A 517 23.39 -18.15 19.33
CA LYS A 517 23.24 -16.68 19.43
C LYS A 517 22.31 -16.13 18.36
N LEU A 518 22.35 -16.64 17.12
CA LEU A 518 21.35 -16.25 16.10
C LEU A 518 19.92 -16.57 16.55
N LYS A 519 19.72 -17.74 17.15
CA LYS A 519 18.42 -18.14 17.68
C LYS A 519 17.96 -17.23 18.82
N ALA A 520 18.87 -16.89 19.74
CA ALA A 520 18.57 -16.07 20.92
C ALA A 520 18.51 -14.56 20.67
N ALA A 521 19.15 -14.07 19.60
CA ALA A 521 19.22 -12.65 19.27
C ALA A 521 17.84 -12.04 19.06
N GLU A 522 17.70 -10.78 19.46
CA GLU A 522 16.50 -9.99 19.21
C GLU A 522 16.58 -9.31 17.84
N SER A 523 15.43 -8.84 17.34
CA SER A 523 15.42 -8.11 16.06
C SER A 523 16.21 -6.82 16.20
N GLY A 524 17.16 -6.59 15.29
CA GLY A 524 18.09 -5.45 15.29
C GLY A 524 19.49 -5.78 15.81
N ASP A 525 19.69 -6.94 16.44
CA ASP A 525 20.98 -7.32 17.00
C ASP A 525 22.07 -7.59 15.95
N ILE A 526 23.33 -7.61 16.43
CA ILE A 526 24.52 -7.86 15.62
C ILE A 526 25.25 -9.09 16.15
N LEU A 527 25.53 -10.05 15.28
CA LEU A 527 26.46 -11.15 15.54
C LEU A 527 27.83 -10.80 14.97
N SER A 528 28.81 -10.59 15.85
CA SER A 528 30.18 -10.25 15.47
C SER A 528 31.08 -11.48 15.55
N LEU A 529 31.39 -12.08 14.40
CA LEU A 529 32.22 -13.27 14.27
C LEU A 529 33.70 -12.90 14.39
N ASN A 530 34.41 -13.64 15.24
CA ASN A 530 35.85 -13.62 15.31
C ASN A 530 36.47 -14.31 14.09
N ASP A 531 37.78 -14.12 13.90
CA ASP A 531 38.54 -14.85 12.88
C ASP A 531 38.41 -16.36 13.07
N GLY A 532 38.15 -17.07 11.97
CA GLY A 532 38.05 -18.52 12.00
C GLY A 532 37.12 -19.09 10.94
N VAL A 533 37.01 -20.42 10.99
CA VAL A 533 36.15 -21.20 10.09
C VAL A 533 34.98 -21.79 10.87
N TYR A 534 33.77 -21.45 10.44
CA TYR A 534 32.50 -21.85 11.03
C TYR A 534 31.85 -22.89 10.11
N ASN A 535 32.07 -24.17 10.43
CA ASN A 535 31.51 -25.28 9.65
C ASN A 535 30.06 -25.53 10.07
N ILE A 536 29.11 -25.37 9.16
CA ILE A 536 27.68 -25.63 9.38
C ILE A 536 27.15 -26.68 8.40
N SER A 537 26.29 -27.57 8.89
CA SER A 537 25.60 -28.59 8.07
C SER A 537 24.09 -28.38 7.99
N GLU A 538 23.55 -27.46 8.79
CA GLU A 538 22.15 -27.05 8.81
C GLU A 538 22.04 -25.56 8.47
N SER A 539 20.90 -25.17 7.89
CA SER A 539 20.66 -23.78 7.49
C SER A 539 20.58 -22.85 8.70
N LEU A 540 21.18 -21.67 8.59
CA LEU A 540 20.95 -20.58 9.53
C LEU A 540 19.62 -19.91 9.17
N ILE A 541 18.64 -20.03 10.06
CA ILE A 541 17.29 -19.47 9.85
C ILE A 541 17.29 -18.00 10.26
N VAL A 542 16.87 -17.13 9.34
CA VAL A 542 16.71 -15.69 9.59
C VAL A 542 15.24 -15.31 9.45
N ASN A 543 14.61 -14.97 10.58
CA ASN A 543 13.19 -14.62 10.70
C ASN A 543 12.96 -13.31 11.48
N LYS A 544 13.99 -12.48 11.53
CA LYS A 544 14.05 -11.20 12.25
C LYS A 544 15.04 -10.28 11.53
N THR A 545 15.08 -9.00 11.90
CA THR A 545 16.16 -8.12 11.45
C THR A 545 17.44 -8.51 12.18
N ILE A 546 18.53 -8.78 11.48
CA ILE A 546 19.79 -9.20 12.10
C ILE A 546 20.99 -8.84 11.22
N THR A 547 22.09 -8.45 11.84
CA THR A 547 23.39 -8.31 11.17
C THR A 547 24.32 -9.47 11.56
N ILE A 548 24.95 -10.12 10.58
CA ILE A 548 26.05 -11.06 10.77
C ILE A 548 27.29 -10.44 10.15
N GLN A 549 28.28 -10.11 10.97
CA GLN A 549 29.47 -9.40 10.52
C GLN A 549 30.77 -9.98 11.09
N SER A 550 31.90 -9.64 10.48
CA SER A 550 33.23 -9.84 11.08
C SER A 550 34.08 -8.58 10.97
N ASN A 551 34.94 -8.35 11.95
CA ASN A 551 35.97 -7.32 11.91
C ASN A 551 37.32 -7.83 11.37
N GLY A 552 37.42 -9.12 11.04
CA GLY A 552 38.62 -9.73 10.49
C GLY A 552 38.29 -10.73 9.38
N SER A 553 38.77 -11.96 9.45
CA SER A 553 38.58 -13.00 8.43
C SER A 553 37.77 -14.18 8.96
N ALA A 554 36.44 -14.05 8.95
CA ALA A 554 35.53 -15.15 9.24
C ALA A 554 35.05 -15.84 7.95
N GLU A 555 35.14 -17.17 7.91
CA GLU A 555 34.62 -18.02 6.83
C GLU A 555 33.52 -18.95 7.36
N ILE A 556 32.32 -18.89 6.79
CA ILE A 556 31.23 -19.83 7.02
C ILE A 556 31.26 -20.88 5.90
N VAL A 557 31.50 -22.14 6.27
CA VAL A 557 31.56 -23.27 5.33
C VAL A 557 30.31 -24.11 5.50
N TYR A 558 29.49 -24.17 4.45
CA TYR A 558 28.25 -24.94 4.44
C TYR A 558 28.41 -26.25 3.67
N ALA A 559 28.25 -27.36 4.40
CA ALA A 559 28.31 -28.72 3.86
C ALA A 559 26.99 -29.48 4.08
N GLY A 560 25.86 -28.77 4.04
CA GLY A 560 24.53 -29.35 4.15
C GLY A 560 24.09 -30.14 2.91
N ALA A 561 22.84 -30.61 2.94
CA ALA A 561 22.24 -31.36 1.86
C ALA A 561 22.21 -30.58 0.53
N ALA A 562 22.16 -31.31 -0.60
CA ALA A 562 22.03 -30.64 -1.90
C ALA A 562 20.71 -29.85 -1.98
N ASN A 563 20.75 -28.68 -2.64
CA ASN A 563 19.62 -27.76 -2.82
C ASN A 563 19.01 -27.20 -1.51
N THR A 564 19.75 -27.18 -0.41
CA THR A 564 19.39 -26.40 0.78
C THR A 564 20.26 -25.15 0.89
N PRO A 565 19.77 -24.06 1.49
CA PRO A 565 20.55 -22.85 1.67
C PRO A 565 21.44 -22.89 2.92
N ALA A 566 22.60 -22.25 2.85
CA ALA A 566 23.41 -21.98 4.04
C ALA A 566 22.69 -21.02 5.00
N ILE A 567 22.03 -20.00 4.43
CA ILE A 567 21.19 -19.05 5.18
C ILE A 567 19.79 -19.01 4.55
N GLU A 568 18.79 -19.44 5.32
CA GLU A 568 17.39 -19.52 4.89
C GLU A 568 16.61 -18.29 5.37
N LEU A 569 16.07 -17.52 4.42
CA LEU A 569 15.38 -16.26 4.65
C LEU A 569 13.87 -16.53 4.83
N HIS A 570 13.41 -16.44 6.07
CA HIS A 570 12.02 -16.66 6.48
C HIS A 570 11.24 -15.33 6.48
N PRO A 571 9.90 -15.34 6.62
CA PRO A 571 9.12 -14.14 6.87
C PRO A 571 9.72 -13.28 7.98
N TYR A 572 9.71 -11.96 7.80
CA TYR A 572 10.33 -10.96 8.68
C TYR A 572 11.87 -11.00 8.72
N GLY A 573 12.51 -11.93 8.03
CA GLY A 573 13.95 -12.05 7.95
C GLY A 573 14.57 -10.92 7.13
N LYS A 574 15.21 -9.96 7.79
CA LYS A 574 15.97 -8.88 7.14
C LYS A 574 17.43 -9.03 7.53
N LEU A 575 18.24 -9.57 6.63
CA LEU A 575 19.62 -9.94 6.90
C LEU A 575 20.59 -8.92 6.33
N THR A 576 21.53 -8.45 7.15
CA THR A 576 22.78 -7.86 6.68
C THR A 576 23.93 -8.84 6.92
N VAL A 577 24.68 -9.19 5.87
CA VAL A 577 25.95 -9.93 5.95
C VAL A 577 27.08 -8.98 5.59
N LYS A 578 28.06 -8.82 6.48
CA LYS A 578 29.17 -7.89 6.26
C LYS A 578 30.54 -8.50 6.53
N ASN A 579 31.44 -8.42 5.56
CA ASN A 579 32.81 -8.93 5.67
C ASN A 579 32.86 -10.41 6.09
N ILE A 580 32.07 -11.26 5.40
CA ILE A 580 32.01 -12.71 5.63
C ILE A 580 32.38 -13.44 4.34
N LYS A 581 33.16 -14.52 4.47
CA LYS A 581 33.37 -15.48 3.39
C LYS A 581 32.37 -16.62 3.54
N LEU A 582 31.49 -16.82 2.56
CA LEU A 582 30.51 -17.89 2.54
C LEU A 582 30.89 -18.90 1.46
N LYS A 583 31.04 -20.17 1.84
CA LYS A 583 31.56 -21.21 0.95
C LYS A 583 30.74 -22.49 1.01
N GLY A 584 30.33 -23.00 -0.15
CA GLY A 584 29.59 -24.27 -0.29
C GLY A 584 30.44 -25.40 -0.86
N THR A 585 29.79 -26.50 -1.25
CA THR A 585 30.42 -27.64 -1.95
C THR A 585 29.96 -27.81 -3.40
N GLY A 586 29.23 -26.83 -3.93
CA GLY A 586 28.78 -26.74 -5.33
C GLY A 586 27.35 -27.21 -5.59
N SER A 587 26.66 -27.75 -4.58
CA SER A 587 25.29 -28.28 -4.73
C SER A 587 24.23 -27.54 -3.88
N GLN A 588 24.67 -26.71 -2.95
CA GLN A 588 23.85 -25.95 -2.00
C GLN A 588 23.54 -24.55 -2.53
N GLN A 589 22.72 -23.79 -1.82
CA GLN A 589 22.48 -22.37 -2.09
C GLN A 589 23.19 -21.55 -1.00
N ALA A 590 23.73 -20.38 -1.32
CA ALA A 590 24.26 -19.49 -0.29
C ALA A 590 23.10 -18.87 0.49
N PHE A 591 22.19 -18.21 -0.22
CA PHE A 591 20.95 -17.66 0.31
C PHE A 591 19.75 -18.22 -0.45
N ALA A 592 18.68 -18.52 0.27
CA ALA A 592 17.38 -18.74 -0.37
C ALA A 592 16.22 -18.29 0.52
N SER A 593 15.16 -17.77 -0.11
CA SER A 593 13.88 -17.58 0.58
C SER A 593 13.18 -18.92 0.83
N LEU A 594 12.08 -18.91 1.58
CA LEU A 594 11.25 -20.09 1.70
C LEU A 594 10.57 -20.43 0.36
N LYS A 595 10.55 -21.73 0.03
CA LYS A 595 9.83 -22.24 -1.15
C LYS A 595 8.31 -22.16 -1.01
N LYS A 596 7.79 -22.15 0.22
CA LYS A 596 6.37 -22.08 0.57
C LYS A 596 6.21 -21.37 1.90
N ASN A 597 5.01 -20.88 2.19
CA ASN A 597 4.68 -20.22 3.46
C ASN A 597 5.46 -18.93 3.71
N MET A 598 5.78 -18.19 2.64
CA MET A 598 6.40 -16.87 2.72
C MET A 598 5.34 -15.80 3.01
N SER A 599 4.78 -15.83 4.22
CA SER A 599 3.65 -14.98 4.64
C SER A 599 3.98 -13.49 4.82
N ASN A 600 5.27 -13.14 4.80
CA ASN A 600 5.75 -11.76 4.90
C ASN A 600 7.03 -11.59 4.08
N HIS A 601 7.49 -10.35 3.93
CA HIS A 601 8.69 -10.02 3.16
C HIS A 601 9.97 -10.52 3.85
N PHE A 602 11.04 -10.55 3.06
CA PHE A 602 12.41 -10.66 3.54
C PHE A 602 13.27 -9.47 3.06
N GLY A 603 14.48 -9.36 3.57
CA GLY A 603 15.50 -8.41 3.11
C GLY A 603 16.88 -9.06 3.11
N LEU A 604 17.73 -8.63 2.18
CA LEU A 604 19.11 -9.14 2.09
C LEU A 604 20.07 -8.03 1.67
N GLU A 605 21.04 -7.74 2.52
CA GLU A 605 22.20 -6.92 2.21
C GLU A 605 23.47 -7.75 2.38
N VAL A 606 24.31 -7.80 1.35
CA VAL A 606 25.61 -8.48 1.37
C VAL A 606 26.69 -7.47 1.03
N LEU A 607 27.53 -7.18 2.01
CA LEU A 607 28.50 -6.09 2.00
C LEU A 607 29.90 -6.64 2.23
N ASP A 608 30.87 -6.19 1.42
CA ASP A 608 32.29 -6.48 1.63
C ASP A 608 32.61 -7.99 1.75
N SER A 609 31.85 -8.86 1.08
CA SER A 609 31.83 -10.31 1.36
C SER A 609 32.29 -11.15 0.17
N GLU A 610 32.56 -12.43 0.40
CA GLU A 610 32.90 -13.41 -0.64
C GLU A 610 31.90 -14.57 -0.63
N ILE A 611 31.36 -14.96 -1.78
CA ILE A 611 30.45 -16.10 -1.94
C ILE A 611 31.06 -17.04 -2.97
N SER A 612 31.31 -18.30 -2.61
CA SER A 612 31.93 -19.24 -3.54
C SER A 612 31.40 -20.67 -3.47
N ASN A 613 31.51 -21.39 -4.58
CA ASN A 613 31.22 -22.83 -4.67
C ASN A 613 29.79 -23.19 -4.25
N PHE A 614 28.79 -22.46 -4.73
CA PHE A 614 27.38 -22.80 -4.54
C PHE A 614 26.70 -23.18 -5.86
N ASN A 615 25.61 -23.94 -5.79
CA ASN A 615 24.69 -24.06 -6.90
C ASN A 615 24.01 -22.71 -7.19
N TYR A 616 23.58 -21.95 -6.18
CA TYR A 616 23.07 -20.58 -6.34
C TYR A 616 23.73 -19.64 -5.34
N ALA A 617 24.16 -18.46 -5.79
CA ALA A 617 24.53 -17.39 -4.85
C ALA A 617 23.29 -16.86 -4.13
N LEU A 618 22.20 -16.62 -4.86
CA LEU A 618 20.89 -16.30 -4.30
C LEU A 618 19.80 -17.02 -5.09
N LYS A 619 18.89 -17.68 -4.38
CA LYS A 619 17.67 -18.25 -4.97
C LYS A 619 16.42 -17.67 -4.29
N VAL A 620 15.68 -16.81 -5.00
CA VAL A 620 14.38 -16.33 -4.54
C VAL A 620 13.30 -17.18 -5.17
N TYR A 621 12.50 -17.84 -4.33
CA TYR A 621 11.40 -18.68 -4.78
C TYR A 621 10.15 -17.86 -5.07
N LYS A 622 9.27 -18.43 -5.89
CA LYS A 622 7.95 -17.89 -6.21
C LYS A 622 7.19 -17.46 -4.95
N GLN A 623 6.39 -16.40 -5.09
CA GLN A 623 5.59 -15.72 -4.05
C GLN A 623 6.41 -15.02 -2.96
N SER A 624 7.73 -15.15 -2.95
CA SER A 624 8.59 -14.37 -2.05
C SER A 624 8.74 -12.95 -2.58
N PHE A 625 8.79 -11.97 -1.68
CA PHE A 625 9.06 -10.58 -2.03
C PHE A 625 10.03 -9.95 -1.06
N SER A 626 10.89 -9.09 -1.60
CA SER A 626 11.78 -8.25 -0.82
C SER A 626 11.68 -6.81 -1.27
N GLU A 627 11.58 -5.87 -0.33
CA GLU A 627 11.65 -4.45 -0.69
C GLU A 627 13.02 -4.13 -1.29
N GLU A 628 14.09 -4.72 -0.75
CA GLU A 628 15.43 -4.42 -1.20
C GLU A 628 16.38 -5.61 -1.03
N ILE A 629 17.18 -5.84 -2.09
CA ILE A 629 18.28 -6.78 -2.13
C ILE A 629 19.53 -6.04 -2.62
N ILE A 630 20.56 -5.97 -1.77
CA ILE A 630 21.81 -5.27 -2.06
C ILE A 630 22.99 -6.24 -2.03
N PHE A 631 23.82 -6.16 -3.06
CA PHE A 631 25.18 -6.68 -3.08
C PHE A 631 26.14 -5.52 -3.34
N ARG A 632 27.01 -5.22 -2.38
CA ARG A 632 28.03 -4.17 -2.50
C ARG A 632 29.40 -4.69 -2.14
N ASN A 633 30.43 -4.30 -2.90
CA ASN A 633 31.83 -4.69 -2.64
C ASN A 633 32.02 -6.21 -2.46
N THR A 634 31.22 -7.02 -3.17
CA THR A 634 31.11 -8.46 -2.92
C THR A 634 31.57 -9.27 -4.13
N SER A 635 32.31 -10.37 -3.89
CA SER A 635 32.71 -11.30 -4.95
C SER A 635 31.87 -12.57 -4.94
N ILE A 636 31.36 -12.98 -6.10
CA ILE A 636 30.65 -14.24 -6.32
C ILE A 636 31.45 -15.09 -7.30
N SER A 637 31.94 -16.26 -6.88
CA SER A 637 32.82 -17.10 -7.71
C SER A 637 32.44 -18.58 -7.74
N ASP A 638 32.72 -19.22 -8.89
CA ASP A 638 32.64 -20.67 -9.07
C ASP A 638 31.26 -21.26 -8.70
N CYS A 639 30.21 -20.49 -8.95
CA CYS A 639 28.83 -20.90 -8.75
C CYS A 639 28.21 -21.47 -10.03
N GLU A 640 27.29 -22.42 -9.92
CA GLU A 640 26.50 -22.86 -11.08
C GLU A 640 25.54 -21.74 -11.52
N ASN A 641 24.88 -21.07 -10.56
CA ASN A 641 23.94 -19.98 -10.76
C ASN A 641 24.32 -18.76 -9.91
N GLY A 642 24.05 -17.56 -10.43
CA GLY A 642 24.27 -16.29 -9.73
C GLY A 642 23.06 -15.90 -8.88
N LEU A 643 22.44 -14.78 -9.24
CA LEU A 643 21.26 -14.21 -8.57
C LEU A 643 20.00 -14.57 -9.34
N GLU A 644 19.18 -15.46 -8.77
CA GLU A 644 17.99 -16.02 -9.42
C GLU A 644 16.71 -15.50 -8.76
N LEU A 645 16.01 -14.60 -9.45
CA LEU A 645 14.79 -13.89 -9.06
C LEU A 645 13.73 -13.91 -10.18
N SER A 646 13.61 -15.03 -10.90
CA SER A 646 12.74 -15.15 -12.08
C SER A 646 11.55 -16.11 -11.93
N GLU A 647 11.21 -16.51 -10.70
CA GLU A 647 10.18 -17.54 -10.49
C GLU A 647 8.73 -17.03 -10.65
N GLU A 648 8.50 -15.72 -10.75
CA GLU A 648 7.17 -15.15 -11.04
C GLU A 648 6.77 -15.24 -12.52
N THR A 649 6.68 -16.47 -13.02
CA THR A 649 6.37 -16.76 -14.44
C THR A 649 4.87 -16.81 -14.76
N ASN A 650 4.03 -16.20 -13.93
CA ASN A 650 2.57 -16.20 -14.10
C ASN A 650 2.08 -15.15 -15.12
N ASP A 651 2.98 -14.26 -15.55
CA ASP A 651 2.74 -13.13 -16.45
C ASP A 651 1.64 -12.17 -15.95
N ARG A 652 1.57 -11.96 -14.63
CA ARG A 652 0.57 -11.09 -13.98
C ARG A 652 1.08 -9.75 -13.45
N GLY A 653 2.31 -9.40 -13.80
CA GLY A 653 2.98 -8.21 -13.29
C GLY A 653 3.62 -8.41 -11.91
N ASP A 654 3.59 -9.63 -11.35
CA ASP A 654 4.26 -9.97 -10.10
C ASP A 654 5.77 -10.14 -10.34
N TYR A 655 6.58 -9.78 -9.34
CA TYR A 655 8.05 -9.87 -9.35
C TYR A 655 8.58 -10.06 -7.92
N ASN A 656 9.87 -10.38 -7.76
CA ASN A 656 10.42 -10.86 -6.48
C ASN A 656 11.13 -9.81 -5.59
N THR A 657 11.45 -8.63 -6.12
CA THR A 657 12.01 -7.55 -5.28
C THR A 657 11.73 -6.16 -5.85
N GLU A 658 11.58 -5.11 -5.04
CA GLU A 658 11.45 -3.74 -5.56
C GLU A 658 12.78 -3.18 -6.05
N TYR A 659 13.84 -3.31 -5.26
CA TYR A 659 15.17 -2.80 -5.58
C TYR A 659 16.21 -3.91 -5.55
N LEU A 660 16.82 -4.21 -6.70
CA LEU A 660 18.00 -5.06 -6.81
C LEU A 660 19.23 -4.19 -7.14
N THR A 661 20.16 -4.09 -6.19
CA THR A 661 21.39 -3.31 -6.34
C THR A 661 22.61 -4.23 -6.36
N VAL A 662 23.43 -4.10 -7.39
CA VAL A 662 24.74 -4.75 -7.54
C VAL A 662 25.78 -3.66 -7.83
N ASP A 663 26.57 -3.30 -6.82
CA ASP A 663 27.52 -2.19 -6.90
C ASP A 663 28.92 -2.63 -6.47
N ASN A 664 29.92 -2.35 -7.31
CA ASN A 664 31.31 -2.70 -7.05
C ASN A 664 31.52 -4.19 -6.74
N CYS A 665 30.80 -5.06 -7.45
CA CYS A 665 30.84 -6.51 -7.26
C CYS A 665 31.68 -7.21 -8.34
N THR A 666 32.16 -8.41 -8.03
CA THR A 666 32.89 -9.25 -9.00
C THR A 666 32.23 -10.61 -9.16
N PHE A 667 31.83 -10.98 -10.37
CA PHE A 667 31.30 -12.29 -10.72
C PHE A 667 32.33 -13.05 -11.55
N THR A 668 32.78 -14.21 -11.08
CA THR A 668 33.80 -15.01 -11.78
C THR A 668 33.35 -16.47 -11.91
N ASN A 669 33.40 -17.02 -13.13
CA ASN A 669 33.04 -18.42 -13.41
C ASN A 669 31.60 -18.81 -12.99
N VAL A 670 30.64 -17.86 -13.04
CA VAL A 670 29.22 -18.15 -12.75
C VAL A 670 28.56 -18.67 -14.03
N LYS A 671 28.03 -19.90 -14.02
CA LYS A 671 27.75 -20.60 -15.30
C LYS A 671 26.45 -20.17 -16.00
N GLN A 672 25.36 -19.94 -15.27
CA GLN A 672 24.06 -19.47 -15.81
C GLN A 672 23.34 -18.62 -14.76
N ASN A 673 22.18 -18.04 -15.11
CA ASN A 673 21.38 -17.17 -14.25
C ASN A 673 22.27 -16.17 -13.48
N VAL A 674 23.20 -15.51 -14.18
CA VAL A 674 24.21 -14.66 -13.53
C VAL A 674 23.51 -13.53 -12.77
N ILE A 675 22.62 -12.82 -13.46
CA ILE A 675 21.49 -12.09 -12.86
C ILE A 675 20.26 -12.41 -13.70
N ASP A 676 19.28 -13.11 -13.12
CA ASP A 676 17.97 -13.34 -13.73
C ASP A 676 16.87 -12.74 -12.83
N TYR A 677 16.20 -11.70 -13.33
CA TYR A 677 15.22 -10.92 -12.60
C TYR A 677 14.01 -10.63 -13.50
N TYR A 678 12.87 -11.24 -13.20
CA TYR A 678 11.74 -11.27 -14.12
C TYR A 678 10.51 -10.55 -13.59
N ARG A 679 9.81 -9.87 -14.51
CA ARG A 679 8.45 -9.36 -14.33
C ARG A 679 7.64 -9.60 -15.61
N GLY A 680 6.75 -10.58 -15.58
CA GLY A 680 5.94 -10.94 -16.76
C GLY A 680 4.63 -10.18 -16.86
N GLY A 681 4.04 -10.11 -18.05
CA GLY A 681 2.72 -9.50 -18.29
C GLY A 681 2.71 -7.99 -18.52
N TYR A 682 1.61 -7.48 -19.07
CA TYR A 682 1.33 -6.04 -19.20
C TYR A 682 0.40 -5.58 -18.06
N ASP A 683 0.96 -5.32 -16.88
CA ASP A 683 0.27 -4.69 -15.75
C ASP A 683 0.78 -3.24 -15.54
N GLU A 684 -0.16 -2.31 -15.38
CA GLU A 684 0.11 -0.89 -15.07
C GLU A 684 -0.21 -0.53 -13.61
N SER A 685 -0.70 -1.50 -12.83
CA SER A 685 -1.04 -1.31 -11.40
C SER A 685 0.23 -1.26 -10.53
N THR A 686 1.33 -1.77 -11.07
CA THR A 686 2.68 -1.61 -10.53
C THR A 686 3.60 -1.06 -11.61
N ILE A 687 4.34 -0.01 -11.28
CA ILE A 687 5.43 0.52 -12.14
C ILE A 687 6.81 0.16 -11.58
N GLY A 688 6.82 -0.76 -10.61
CA GLY A 688 8.00 -1.13 -9.84
C GLY A 688 8.87 -2.18 -10.51
N GLY A 689 9.96 -2.46 -9.82
CA GLY A 689 11.06 -3.28 -10.28
C GLY A 689 12.21 -2.40 -10.79
N ASN A 690 13.27 -2.36 -9.99
CA ASN A 690 14.42 -1.50 -10.19
C ASN A 690 15.69 -2.34 -10.14
N LEU A 691 16.50 -2.26 -11.19
CA LEU A 691 17.80 -2.93 -11.27
C LEU A 691 18.91 -1.89 -11.43
N LEU A 692 19.84 -1.87 -10.49
CA LEU A 692 21.08 -1.11 -10.59
C LEU A 692 22.26 -2.07 -10.64
N VAL A 693 23.03 -2.04 -11.73
CA VAL A 693 24.30 -2.76 -11.87
C VAL A 693 25.39 -1.75 -12.22
N THR A 694 26.26 -1.46 -11.24
CA THR A 694 27.29 -0.42 -11.38
C THR A 694 28.65 -0.88 -10.88
N ASN A 695 29.72 -0.32 -11.47
CA ASN A 695 31.10 -0.50 -11.03
C ASN A 695 31.56 -1.97 -10.93
N SER A 696 30.86 -2.89 -11.59
CA SER A 696 31.01 -4.33 -11.35
C SER A 696 31.76 -5.01 -12.48
N THR A 697 32.43 -6.13 -12.17
CA THR A 697 33.19 -6.92 -13.13
C THR A 697 32.62 -8.33 -13.27
N PHE A 698 32.32 -8.75 -14.50
CA PHE A 698 31.83 -10.10 -14.82
C PHE A 698 32.85 -10.79 -15.72
N THR A 699 33.45 -11.88 -15.23
CA THR A 699 34.49 -12.63 -15.93
C THR A 699 34.13 -14.09 -16.10
N ASN A 700 34.32 -14.64 -17.31
CA ASN A 700 34.11 -16.06 -17.63
C ASN A 700 32.73 -16.60 -17.22
N SER A 701 31.69 -15.76 -17.26
CA SER A 701 30.36 -16.07 -16.77
C SER A 701 29.34 -16.22 -17.91
N GLY A 702 28.22 -16.90 -17.62
CA GLY A 702 27.08 -17.05 -18.52
C GLY A 702 27.22 -18.12 -19.61
N ALA A 703 28.25 -18.96 -19.58
CA ALA A 703 28.49 -19.97 -20.63
C ALA A 703 27.37 -21.02 -20.80
N LYS A 704 26.45 -21.14 -19.84
CA LYS A 704 25.28 -22.02 -19.88
C LYS A 704 23.95 -21.27 -19.94
N GLU A 705 23.94 -19.96 -20.19
CA GLU A 705 22.71 -19.17 -20.29
C GLU A 705 21.84 -19.65 -21.46
N LYS A 706 20.70 -20.28 -21.14
CA LYS A 706 19.79 -20.84 -22.16
C LYS A 706 19.16 -19.75 -23.04
N ASN A 707 18.92 -18.58 -22.46
CA ASN A 707 18.40 -17.40 -23.15
C ASN A 707 19.49 -16.62 -23.92
N GLY A 708 20.77 -16.98 -23.72
CA GLY A 708 21.94 -16.31 -24.29
C GLY A 708 22.20 -14.90 -23.76
N MET A 709 21.64 -14.53 -22.60
CA MET A 709 21.75 -13.23 -21.95
C MET A 709 22.44 -13.36 -20.59
N LEU A 710 23.43 -12.51 -20.32
CA LEU A 710 24.13 -12.51 -19.01
C LEU A 710 23.30 -11.85 -17.90
N LEU A 711 22.72 -10.70 -18.22
CA LEU A 711 21.84 -9.93 -17.34
C LEU A 711 20.43 -9.99 -17.93
N ASN A 712 19.63 -10.95 -17.47
CA ASN A 712 18.24 -11.11 -17.89
C ASN A 712 17.33 -10.34 -16.94
N HIS A 713 16.74 -9.25 -17.40
CA HIS A 713 15.85 -8.38 -16.59
C HIS A 713 14.51 -8.12 -17.28
N ARG A 714 13.96 -9.15 -17.94
CA ARG A 714 12.79 -8.99 -18.80
C ARG A 714 11.58 -8.46 -18.03
N GLY A 715 11.07 -7.31 -18.48
CA GLY A 715 9.87 -6.64 -17.97
C GLY A 715 10.08 -5.75 -16.74
N ILE A 716 11.33 -5.64 -16.26
CA ILE A 716 11.75 -4.66 -15.25
C ILE A 716 11.69 -3.26 -15.86
N VAL A 717 11.14 -2.31 -15.11
CA VAL A 717 10.73 -0.98 -15.62
C VAL A 717 11.88 0.03 -15.56
N ASN A 718 12.69 -0.04 -14.51
CA ASN A 718 13.83 0.85 -14.30
C ASN A 718 15.11 0.02 -14.24
N VAL A 719 16.02 0.21 -15.20
CA VAL A 719 17.28 -0.53 -15.28
C VAL A 719 18.42 0.45 -15.56
N ASN A 720 19.45 0.42 -14.74
CA ASN A 720 20.66 1.22 -14.94
C ASN A 720 21.88 0.31 -14.89
N ILE A 721 22.56 0.15 -16.03
CA ILE A 721 23.77 -0.67 -16.18
C ILE A 721 24.92 0.25 -16.56
N ASN A 722 25.77 0.65 -15.61
CA ASN A 722 26.83 1.61 -15.91
C ASN A 722 28.19 1.29 -15.29
N ASN A 723 29.26 1.76 -15.94
CA ASN A 723 30.64 1.64 -15.45
C ASN A 723 31.08 0.19 -15.15
N ASN A 724 30.55 -0.81 -15.87
CA ASN A 724 30.87 -2.22 -15.64
C ASN A 724 31.94 -2.75 -16.62
N THR A 725 32.62 -3.83 -16.24
CA THR A 725 33.53 -4.58 -17.13
C THR A 725 33.02 -5.99 -17.36
N PHE A 726 32.74 -6.35 -18.62
CA PHE A 726 32.33 -7.68 -19.04
C PHE A 726 33.46 -8.34 -19.85
N LYS A 727 34.11 -9.35 -19.28
CA LYS A 727 35.30 -9.99 -19.84
C LYS A 727 35.12 -11.50 -20.07
N ASN A 728 35.37 -11.97 -21.28
CA ASN A 728 35.36 -13.41 -21.63
C ASN A 728 34.03 -14.13 -21.31
N ASN A 729 32.89 -13.44 -21.38
CA ASN A 729 31.58 -14.04 -21.10
C ASN A 729 31.01 -14.66 -22.39
N ASN A 730 30.83 -15.99 -22.40
CA ASN A 730 30.34 -16.72 -23.57
C ASN A 730 28.81 -16.64 -23.68
N VAL A 731 28.31 -15.46 -24.02
CA VAL A 731 26.89 -15.14 -24.20
C VAL A 731 26.68 -14.39 -25.51
N LYS A 732 25.46 -14.45 -26.05
CA LYS A 732 25.10 -13.66 -27.24
C LYS A 732 24.94 -12.18 -26.89
N PHE A 733 24.30 -11.92 -25.75
CA PHE A 733 24.05 -10.58 -25.23
C PHE A 733 24.53 -10.50 -23.79
N VAL A 734 25.18 -9.39 -23.44
CA VAL A 734 25.34 -9.02 -22.04
C VAL A 734 23.99 -8.59 -21.47
N SER A 735 23.25 -7.77 -22.21
CA SER A 735 21.92 -7.32 -21.79
C SER A 735 21.08 -6.83 -22.98
N ILE A 736 19.74 -6.88 -22.83
CA ILE A 736 18.79 -6.24 -23.75
C ILE A 736 17.95 -5.24 -22.96
N LEU A 737 18.11 -3.95 -23.25
CA LEU A 737 17.35 -2.85 -22.65
C LEU A 737 16.00 -2.65 -23.34
N TRP A 738 15.03 -2.13 -22.59
CA TRP A 738 13.70 -1.78 -23.11
C TRP A 738 13.63 -0.27 -23.33
N GLY A 739 13.78 0.18 -24.58
CA GLY A 739 13.89 1.61 -24.94
C GLY A 739 12.66 2.45 -24.59
N ALA A 740 11.44 1.89 -24.68
CA ALA A 740 10.23 2.57 -24.27
C ALA A 740 10.03 2.68 -22.75
N LYS A 741 10.98 2.21 -21.94
CA LYS A 741 11.00 2.29 -20.47
C LYS A 741 12.30 2.91 -19.98
N ASN A 742 12.44 3.07 -18.67
CA ASN A 742 13.55 3.76 -18.03
C ASN A 742 14.79 2.85 -17.93
N ASN A 743 15.19 2.26 -19.06
CA ASN A 743 16.30 1.31 -19.15
C ASN A 743 17.47 1.94 -19.89
N VAL A 744 18.57 2.16 -19.18
CA VAL A 744 19.74 2.91 -19.65
C VAL A 744 21.05 2.17 -19.39
N GLU A 745 22.05 2.42 -20.23
CA GLU A 745 23.41 1.95 -20.03
C GLU A 745 24.43 3.04 -20.38
N SER A 746 25.60 3.02 -19.71
CA SER A 746 26.70 3.92 -20.05
C SER A 746 28.06 3.40 -19.55
N ASN A 747 29.13 3.75 -20.26
CA ASN A 747 30.53 3.48 -19.84
C ASN A 747 30.86 2.01 -19.53
N ASN A 748 30.21 1.06 -20.21
CA ASN A 748 30.48 -0.37 -20.03
C ASN A 748 31.62 -0.83 -20.96
N ALA A 749 32.58 -1.59 -20.42
CA ALA A 749 33.67 -2.19 -21.18
C ALA A 749 33.34 -3.65 -21.56
N LEU A 750 33.26 -3.93 -22.86
CA LEU A 750 33.01 -5.27 -23.39
C LEU A 750 34.30 -5.85 -23.99
N ILE A 751 34.85 -6.89 -23.36
CA ILE A 751 36.10 -7.55 -23.79
C ILE A 751 35.80 -9.02 -24.03
N ASN A 752 35.79 -9.47 -25.29
CA ASN A 752 35.47 -10.87 -25.64
C ASN A 752 34.19 -11.37 -24.95
N SER A 753 33.12 -10.56 -25.00
CA SER A 753 31.82 -10.85 -24.40
C SER A 753 30.71 -10.54 -25.40
N GLY A 754 29.47 -10.89 -25.07
CA GLY A 754 28.29 -10.48 -25.84
C GLY A 754 28.09 -8.96 -25.89
N GLN A 755 27.11 -8.51 -26.66
CA GLN A 755 26.78 -7.09 -26.82
C GLN A 755 25.67 -6.63 -25.88
N ILE A 756 25.60 -5.32 -25.62
CA ILE A 756 24.41 -4.67 -25.04
C ILE A 756 23.57 -4.14 -26.20
N LYS A 757 22.26 -4.39 -26.18
CA LYS A 757 21.32 -3.94 -27.21
C LYS A 757 20.14 -3.23 -26.57
N THR A 758 19.60 -2.22 -27.23
CA THR A 758 18.30 -1.63 -26.87
C THR A 758 17.23 -2.06 -27.88
N GLU A 759 16.08 -2.50 -27.38
CA GLU A 759 14.88 -2.76 -28.16
C GLU A 759 13.76 -1.83 -27.70
N GLU A 760 13.23 -1.01 -28.61
CA GLU A 760 12.20 -0.01 -28.26
C GLU A 760 10.96 -0.66 -27.63
N ASN A 761 10.47 -1.74 -28.22
CA ASN A 761 9.28 -2.44 -27.75
C ASN A 761 9.58 -3.91 -27.48
N LEU A 762 9.56 -4.31 -26.21
CA LEU A 762 9.61 -5.72 -25.84
C LEU A 762 8.24 -6.37 -26.04
N LYS A 763 8.21 -7.55 -26.67
CA LYS A 763 6.98 -8.36 -26.74
C LYS A 763 6.63 -8.87 -25.35
N GLN A 764 5.53 -8.37 -24.79
CA GLN A 764 4.94 -8.87 -23.55
C GLN A 764 3.69 -9.72 -23.83
N THR A 765 3.40 -10.66 -22.94
CA THR A 765 2.13 -11.37 -22.91
C THR A 765 1.06 -10.41 -22.40
N LEU A 766 0.03 -10.12 -23.22
CA LEU A 766 -1.11 -9.32 -22.76
C LEU A 766 -1.93 -10.15 -21.77
N MET A 767 -2.29 -9.55 -20.64
CA MET A 767 -3.26 -10.13 -19.71
C MET A 767 -4.67 -9.87 -20.23
N TYR A 768 -5.32 -10.91 -20.75
CA TYR A 768 -6.77 -10.91 -20.97
C TYR A 768 -7.42 -12.01 -20.14
#